data_AF-A0A6B0XS01-F1
#
_entry.id   AF-A0A6B0XS01-F1
#
_cell.length_a   1.000
_cell.length_b   1.000
_cell.length_c   1.000
_cell.angle_alpha   90.00
_cell.angle_beta   90.00
_cell.angle_gamma   90.00
#
_symmetry.space_group_name_H-M   'P 1'
#
loop_
_entity.id
_entity.type
_entity.pdbx_description
1 polymer ?
#
loop_
_entity_poly.entity_id
_entity_poly.type
_entity_poly.pdbx_seq_one_letter_code
_entity_poly.pdbx_strand_id
1 'polypeptide(L)'
;MTVESLKVESLSLVDELILMLLDEKGGYFHQVPGWQLNCAVVGGVLAELSFRSRLDSDLTSLYVVDRAETGDPVLDPILKEIADEPVQRTARYWVERLAPRAESVVDLTLERLVERGILQHHEGEFWTLAPPVMHRQQYGMFEEDATDQFIKARIGNVIFADEVPEPRDAVIVCLVNTCDVFRLIFELDEAAEERIKWICQLDLIGRSIAAAVSENLVGPIRRHTALAKKIPTVPLTRLMRNPHVRDGNLNALFGSLAEEYGPVFQIRPPFSKRMIFLAGLETNEWMQKRGRMYLRTRDYFADFEKVYGAAGVLPALDGADHFRLRKFLSPAYSRTRLAGQLDDLYGRGRAYMSTLTVGDSYRATSMGRAMVNAQLSPLFIGVDTQDLMDDLMVYKERALSVHIAKTLPKFTLHTPGMRRRAAVLDTLMERILRVHTPAQRADSPRNLVDDYLSLHASDPQFLPESNLLFAFSAALIASVYLGDTFSLLVYAMASQPDLYDRIRVEADALFANGDPENDDFTPANIDVTHRFLMECLRMYPIVPMSVRNVMNTCTVGNYELPLGERVHIAMTATHYMSDIFPEPHRFDINRFLPSRREHHSLGFAPYGLGTHKCLGTRWMEMHLAANLLMLAHYFTIEVSPARYARKLRFNPLPSLKPSKKVRFRIAEQRRELPA
;
A
#
# COMPACT_ATOMS: atom_id res chain seq x y z
N MET A 1 1.67 -24.71 28.11
CA MET A 1 1.66 -23.70 29.20
C MET A 1 0.22 -23.49 29.58
N THR A 2 -0.14 -23.82 30.82
CA THR A 2 -1.49 -23.70 31.38
C THR A 2 -1.87 -22.22 31.57
N VAL A 3 -3.15 -21.93 31.36
CA VAL A 3 -3.78 -20.61 31.16
C VAL A 3 -4.02 -19.86 32.48
N GLU A 4 -3.13 -20.03 33.47
CA GLU A 4 -3.26 -19.38 34.78
C GLU A 4 -1.97 -18.66 35.12
N SER A 5 -1.90 -17.37 34.75
CA SER A 5 -1.07 -16.30 35.37
C SER A 5 -0.80 -15.10 34.45
N LEU A 6 -1.71 -14.75 33.53
CA LEU A 6 -1.78 -13.35 33.08
C LEU A 6 -2.33 -12.55 34.27
N LYS A 7 -1.45 -12.13 35.19
CA LYS A 7 -1.74 -11.00 36.07
C LYS A 7 -1.97 -9.81 35.15
N VAL A 8 -3.23 -9.47 34.91
CA VAL A 8 -3.63 -8.32 34.10
C VAL A 8 -3.27 -7.08 34.91
N GLU A 9 -2.09 -6.53 34.67
CA GLU A 9 -1.82 -5.14 35.05
C GLU A 9 -2.86 -4.24 34.35
N SER A 10 -3.49 -3.36 35.11
CA SER A 10 -4.45 -2.38 34.60
C SER A 10 -3.87 -1.64 33.38
N LEU A 11 -4.69 -1.43 32.35
CA LEU A 11 -4.31 -0.63 31.18
C LEU A 11 -3.94 0.79 31.64
N SER A 12 -2.94 1.40 30.98
CA SER A 12 -2.67 2.83 31.16
C SER A 12 -3.71 3.66 30.39
N LEU A 13 -3.87 4.93 30.75
CA LEU A 13 -4.76 5.83 30.02
C LEU A 13 -4.38 5.97 28.54
N VAL A 14 -3.08 5.86 28.23
CA VAL A 14 -2.58 5.89 26.84
C VAL A 14 -2.98 4.63 26.09
N ASP A 15 -2.90 3.45 26.73
CA ASP A 15 -3.39 2.20 26.14
C ASP A 15 -4.89 2.31 25.82
N GLU A 16 -5.68 2.85 26.75
CA GLU A 16 -7.11 3.02 26.58
C GLU A 16 -7.47 4.01 25.47
N LEU A 17 -6.75 5.13 25.39
CA LEU A 17 -6.88 6.11 24.32
C LEU A 17 -6.56 5.49 22.95
N ILE A 18 -5.49 4.71 22.85
CA ILE A 18 -5.08 4.04 21.60
C ILE A 18 -6.14 3.03 21.16
N LEU A 19 -6.69 2.23 22.08
CA LEU A 19 -7.78 1.29 21.80
C LEU A 19 -9.09 2.01 21.40
N MET A 20 -9.40 3.16 22.01
CA MET A 20 -10.53 4.00 21.61
C MET A 20 -10.38 4.51 20.17
N LEU A 21 -9.16 4.91 19.80
CA LEU A 21 -8.86 5.46 18.48
C LEU A 21 -8.69 4.38 17.41
N LEU A 22 -8.44 3.12 17.80
CA LEU A 22 -8.31 1.99 16.89
C LEU A 22 -9.71 1.52 16.42
N ASP A 23 -9.99 1.57 15.13
CA ASP A 23 -11.07 0.83 14.49
C ASP A 23 -10.70 -0.64 14.43
N GLU A 24 -11.43 -1.47 15.14
CA GLU A 24 -11.13 -2.90 15.32
C GLU A 24 -11.60 -3.78 14.17
N LYS A 25 -12.66 -3.33 13.48
CA LYS A 25 -13.14 -3.97 12.26
C LYS A 25 -12.19 -3.67 11.11
N GLY A 26 -11.71 -2.42 11.11
CA GLY A 26 -10.81 -1.90 10.11
C GLY A 26 -9.35 -2.23 10.32
N GLY A 27 -8.91 -2.37 11.58
CA GLY A 27 -7.54 -2.44 12.12
C GLY A 27 -6.64 -1.21 11.90
N TYR A 28 -7.27 -0.04 11.76
CA TYR A 28 -6.61 1.27 11.61
C TYR A 28 -7.03 2.21 12.72
N PHE A 29 -6.23 3.22 13.01
CA PHE A 29 -6.75 4.38 13.72
C PHE A 29 -7.82 5.08 12.87
N HIS A 30 -8.89 5.56 13.50
CA HIS A 30 -9.77 6.55 12.90
C HIS A 30 -8.90 7.70 12.35
N GLN A 31 -9.21 8.24 11.17
CA GLN A 31 -8.36 9.24 10.51
C GLN A 31 -8.40 10.58 11.25
N VAL A 32 -7.59 10.69 12.29
CA VAL A 32 -7.36 11.92 13.05
C VAL A 32 -6.21 12.68 12.41
N PRO A 33 -6.31 14.01 12.27
CA PRO A 33 -5.18 14.85 11.92
C PRO A 33 -3.95 14.55 12.79
N GLY A 34 -2.80 14.31 12.16
CA GLY A 34 -1.60 13.84 12.86
C GLY A 34 -1.18 14.72 14.04
N TRP A 35 -1.28 16.04 13.91
CA TRP A 35 -1.01 16.96 15.02
C TRP A 35 -2.02 16.83 16.17
N GLN A 36 -3.30 16.64 15.86
CA GLN A 36 -4.36 16.48 16.86
C GLN A 36 -4.16 15.18 17.64
N LEU A 37 -3.91 14.08 16.92
CA LEU A 37 -3.57 12.79 17.51
C LEU A 37 -2.35 12.89 18.43
N ASN A 38 -1.28 13.55 17.94
CA ASN A 38 -0.05 13.71 18.70
C ASN A 38 -0.29 14.48 20.00
N CYS A 39 -1.07 15.57 19.95
CA CYS A 39 -1.43 16.34 21.14
C CYS A 39 -2.26 15.50 22.12
N ALA A 40 -3.23 14.71 21.66
CA ALA A 40 -4.04 13.86 22.54
C ALA A 40 -3.25 12.71 23.17
N VAL A 41 -2.36 12.07 22.41
CA VAL A 41 -1.49 11.00 22.94
C VAL A 41 -0.60 11.55 24.06
N VAL A 42 0.02 12.71 23.83
CA VAL A 42 0.81 13.38 24.87
C VAL A 42 -0.05 13.84 26.03
N GLY A 43 -1.25 14.36 25.77
CA GLY A 43 -2.23 14.68 26.81
C GLY A 43 -2.53 13.47 27.69
N GLY A 44 -2.73 12.30 27.08
CA GLY A 44 -2.91 11.03 27.78
C GLY A 44 -1.72 10.65 28.66
N VAL A 45 -0.48 10.85 28.17
CA VAL A 45 0.74 10.64 28.97
C VAL A 45 0.79 11.54 30.19
N LEU A 46 0.52 12.85 30.01
CA LEU A 46 0.52 13.80 31.13
C LEU A 46 -0.56 13.45 32.16
N ALA A 47 -1.75 13.03 31.70
CA ALA A 47 -2.84 12.63 32.58
C ALA A 47 -2.52 11.35 33.35
N GLU A 48 -1.94 10.35 32.70
CA GLU A 48 -1.50 9.11 33.35
C GLU A 48 -0.44 9.39 34.42
N LEU A 49 0.52 10.27 34.14
CA LEU A 49 1.51 10.71 35.13
C LEU A 49 0.87 11.44 36.32
N SER A 50 -0.18 12.24 36.09
CA SER A 50 -0.95 12.85 37.17
C SER A 50 -1.69 11.83 38.02
N PHE A 51 -2.35 10.84 37.39
CA PHE A 51 -3.02 9.75 38.12
C PHE A 51 -2.03 8.90 38.94
N ARG A 52 -0.79 8.74 38.49
CA ARG A 52 0.29 8.09 39.24
C ARG A 52 0.97 8.99 40.28
N SER A 53 0.40 10.17 40.56
CA SER A 53 0.94 11.14 41.53
C SER A 53 2.39 11.58 41.23
N ARG A 54 2.78 11.57 39.95
CA ARG A 54 4.09 12.07 39.50
C ARG A 54 4.02 13.53 39.11
N LEU A 55 2.91 13.92 38.49
CA LEU A 55 2.62 15.29 38.09
C LEU A 55 1.36 15.81 38.80
N ASP A 56 1.25 17.12 38.87
CA ASP A 56 0.01 17.81 39.16
C ASP A 56 -0.13 19.00 38.21
N SER A 57 -1.36 19.43 37.92
CA SER A 57 -1.60 20.50 36.96
C SER A 57 -2.80 21.35 37.35
N ASP A 58 -2.62 22.67 37.31
CA ASP A 58 -3.72 23.64 37.27
C ASP A 58 -3.87 24.19 35.84
N LEU A 59 -4.78 25.15 35.63
CA LEU A 59 -5.01 25.75 34.30
C LEU A 59 -3.83 26.57 33.76
N THR A 60 -2.87 26.92 34.61
CA THR A 60 -1.78 27.85 34.33
C THR A 60 -0.40 27.23 34.45
N SER A 61 -0.26 26.11 35.14
CA SER A 61 1.03 25.53 35.53
C SER A 61 0.97 24.02 35.67
N LEU A 62 2.08 23.35 35.34
CA LEU A 62 2.30 21.92 35.58
C LEU A 62 3.47 21.75 36.56
N TYR A 63 3.28 20.90 37.57
CA TYR A 63 4.18 20.70 38.69
C TYR A 63 4.66 19.24 38.72
N VAL A 64 5.91 19.02 39.12
CA VAL A 64 6.44 17.68 39.39
C VAL A 64 6.27 17.41 40.88
N VAL A 65 5.46 16.40 41.21
CA VAL A 65 5.16 15.99 42.59
C VAL A 65 6.19 14.98 43.07
N ASP A 66 6.52 13.99 42.23
CA ASP A 66 7.47 12.93 42.54
C ASP A 66 8.32 12.61 41.30
N ARG A 67 9.63 12.46 41.51
CA ARG A 67 10.63 12.18 40.46
C ARG A 67 10.92 10.68 40.30
N ALA A 68 10.36 9.84 41.17
CA ALA A 68 10.56 8.40 41.09
C ALA A 68 10.04 7.83 39.77
N GLU A 69 10.82 6.94 39.16
CA GLU A 69 10.43 6.22 37.96
C GLU A 69 9.11 5.45 38.20
N THR A 70 8.30 5.36 37.16
CA THR A 70 7.02 4.64 37.15
C THR A 70 7.19 3.19 36.73
N GLY A 71 8.35 2.83 36.15
CA GLY A 71 8.61 1.52 35.55
C GLY A 71 8.01 1.38 34.15
N ASP A 72 7.43 2.45 33.61
CA ASP A 72 6.79 2.47 32.30
C ASP A 72 7.73 3.14 31.27
N PRO A 73 8.20 2.43 30.23
CA PRO A 73 9.16 2.95 29.25
C PRO A 73 8.59 4.10 28.41
N VAL A 74 7.27 4.29 28.38
CA VAL A 74 6.60 5.40 27.70
C VAL A 74 6.59 6.65 28.59
N LEU A 75 6.32 6.48 29.89
CA LEU A 75 6.15 7.60 30.82
C LEU A 75 7.48 8.14 31.36
N ASP A 76 8.42 7.26 31.68
CA ASP A 76 9.65 7.61 32.40
C ASP A 76 10.57 8.60 31.65
N PRO A 77 10.82 8.45 30.32
CA PRO A 77 11.62 9.42 29.58
C PRO A 77 10.99 10.82 29.57
N ILE A 78 9.66 10.89 29.53
CA ILE A 78 8.91 12.15 29.52
C ILE A 78 8.92 12.79 30.91
N LEU A 79 8.68 12.01 31.96
CA LEU A 79 8.77 12.47 33.35
C LEU A 79 10.15 13.06 33.66
N LYS A 80 11.22 12.37 33.24
CA LYS A 80 12.59 12.84 33.42
C LYS A 80 12.83 14.19 32.75
N GLU A 81 12.41 14.37 31.51
CA GLU A 81 12.58 15.65 30.82
C GLU A 81 11.79 16.79 31.47
N ILE A 82 10.60 16.52 32.00
CA ILE A 82 9.81 17.50 32.75
C ILE A 82 10.50 17.85 34.07
N ALA A 83 11.02 16.85 34.80
CA ALA A 83 11.70 17.03 36.08
C ALA A 83 13.04 17.76 35.99
N ASP A 84 13.72 17.64 34.85
CA ASP A 84 15.01 18.29 34.58
C ASP A 84 14.86 19.73 34.04
N GLU A 85 13.65 20.18 33.65
CA GLU A 85 13.43 21.55 33.19
C GLU A 85 13.51 22.52 34.39
N PRO A 86 14.43 23.51 34.36
CA PRO A 86 14.66 24.41 35.48
C PRO A 86 13.57 25.48 35.66
N VAL A 87 12.79 25.74 34.61
CA VAL A 87 11.73 26.75 34.60
C VAL A 87 10.39 26.06 34.58
N GLN A 88 9.51 26.41 35.50
CA GLN A 88 8.16 25.88 35.49
C GLN A 88 7.42 26.26 34.20
N ARG A 89 6.76 25.28 33.60
CA ARG A 89 6.02 25.44 32.33
C ARG A 89 4.57 25.00 32.48
N THR A 90 3.74 25.44 31.54
CA THR A 90 2.33 25.07 31.47
C THR A 90 2.18 23.67 30.85
N ALA A 91 1.03 23.02 31.08
CA ALA A 91 0.68 21.78 30.38
C ALA A 91 0.69 21.98 28.86
N ARG A 92 0.22 23.14 28.38
CA ARG A 92 0.24 23.48 26.94
C ARG A 92 1.64 23.45 26.34
N TYR A 93 2.64 24.02 27.03
CA TYR A 93 4.03 23.99 26.56
C TYR A 93 4.54 22.55 26.41
N TRP A 94 4.23 21.69 27.38
CA TRP A 94 4.67 20.29 27.34
C TRP A 94 3.94 19.50 26.26
N VAL A 95 2.63 19.68 26.11
CA VAL A 95 1.86 19.05 25.03
C VAL A 95 2.50 19.34 23.68
N GLU A 96 2.78 20.60 23.39
CA GLU A 96 3.43 20.99 22.14
C GLU A 96 4.85 20.47 21.98
N ARG A 97 5.68 20.61 23.02
CA ARG A 97 7.09 20.20 22.97
C ARG A 97 7.23 18.69 22.74
N LEU A 98 6.33 17.92 23.33
CA LEU A 98 6.36 16.46 23.32
C LEU A 98 5.58 15.86 22.14
N ALA A 99 4.60 16.58 21.56
CA ALA A 99 3.79 16.13 20.43
C ALA A 99 4.61 15.56 19.24
N PRO A 100 5.77 16.13 18.82
CA PRO A 100 6.62 15.48 17.81
C PRO A 100 7.09 14.06 18.16
N ARG A 101 7.14 13.69 19.45
CA ARG A 101 7.52 12.36 19.94
C ARG A 101 6.33 11.45 20.22
N ALA A 102 5.10 11.92 20.00
CA ALA A 102 3.91 11.11 20.21
C ALA A 102 3.93 9.81 19.37
N GLU A 103 4.54 9.83 18.19
CA GLU A 103 4.67 8.62 17.36
C GLU A 103 5.43 7.50 18.08
N SER A 104 6.54 7.80 18.77
CA SER A 104 7.25 6.77 19.55
C SER A 104 6.44 6.25 20.74
N VAL A 105 5.56 7.09 21.30
CA VAL A 105 4.63 6.67 22.35
C VAL A 105 3.60 5.70 21.77
N VAL A 106 3.01 6.02 20.61
CA VAL A 106 2.07 5.14 19.90
C VAL A 106 2.70 3.80 19.57
N ASP A 107 3.92 3.79 19.01
CA ASP A 107 4.62 2.55 18.63
C ASP A 107 4.85 1.64 19.84
N LEU A 108 5.41 2.18 20.93
CA LEU A 108 5.64 1.42 22.17
C LEU A 108 4.33 0.92 22.82
N THR A 109 3.26 1.72 22.76
CA THR A 109 1.94 1.31 23.25
C THR A 109 1.37 0.16 22.41
N LEU A 110 1.48 0.23 21.08
CA LEU A 110 1.01 -0.84 20.19
C LEU A 110 1.80 -2.14 20.39
N GLU A 111 3.12 -2.07 20.53
CA GLU A 111 3.97 -3.22 20.85
C GLU A 111 3.55 -3.86 22.17
N ARG A 112 3.38 -3.06 23.23
CA ARG A 112 2.91 -3.52 24.54
C ARG A 112 1.53 -4.17 24.49
N LEU A 113 0.58 -3.60 23.74
CA LEU A 113 -0.76 -4.17 23.57
C LEU A 113 -0.73 -5.50 22.81
N VAL A 114 0.23 -5.68 21.90
CA VAL A 114 0.48 -6.97 21.23
C VAL A 114 1.10 -7.99 22.18
N GLU A 115 2.11 -7.59 22.96
CA GLU A 115 2.74 -8.45 23.98
C GLU A 115 1.74 -8.94 25.04
N ARG A 116 0.77 -8.07 25.40
CA ARG A 116 -0.33 -8.39 26.32
C ARG A 116 -1.41 -9.28 25.70
N GLY A 117 -1.32 -9.59 24.40
CA GLY A 117 -2.30 -10.41 23.69
C GLY A 117 -3.66 -9.74 23.50
N ILE A 118 -3.72 -8.40 23.61
CA ILE A 118 -4.95 -7.61 23.35
C ILE A 118 -5.05 -7.33 21.85
N LEU A 119 -3.93 -6.95 21.24
CA LEU A 119 -3.82 -6.73 19.79
C LEU A 119 -3.01 -7.85 19.11
N GLN A 120 -3.25 -8.02 17.81
CA GLN A 120 -2.47 -8.83 16.91
C GLN A 120 -1.92 -7.94 15.79
N HIS A 121 -0.61 -7.98 15.57
CA HIS A 121 0.05 -7.31 14.46
C HIS A 121 0.02 -8.15 13.18
N HIS A 122 -0.24 -7.51 12.03
CA HIS A 122 -0.25 -8.12 10.70
C HIS A 122 0.69 -7.35 9.76
N GLU A 123 1.06 -7.97 8.62
CA GLU A 123 1.92 -7.33 7.62
C GLU A 123 1.37 -5.97 7.14
N GLY A 124 2.25 -4.98 7.02
CA GLY A 124 1.91 -3.64 6.57
C GLY A 124 1.56 -2.64 7.68
N GLU A 125 2.03 -2.90 8.92
CA GLU A 125 1.75 -2.09 10.11
C GLU A 125 0.24 -2.03 10.35
N PHE A 126 -0.34 -3.17 10.73
CA PHE A 126 -1.77 -3.34 10.89
C PHE A 126 -2.09 -4.07 12.19
N TRP A 127 -3.12 -3.64 12.93
CA TRP A 127 -3.46 -4.18 14.24
C TRP A 127 -4.95 -4.51 14.34
N THR A 128 -5.29 -5.72 14.77
CA THR A 128 -6.67 -6.09 15.13
C THR A 128 -6.73 -6.56 16.56
N LEU A 129 -7.93 -6.64 17.15
CA LEU A 129 -8.10 -7.40 18.39
C LEU A 129 -7.61 -8.84 18.21
N ALA A 130 -7.01 -9.40 19.26
CA ALA A 130 -6.63 -10.81 19.28
C ALA A 130 -7.89 -11.71 19.32
N PRO A 131 -7.87 -12.90 18.70
CA PRO A 131 -9.03 -13.80 18.65
C PRO A 131 -9.70 -14.12 20.00
N PRO A 132 -8.96 -14.31 21.12
CA PRO A 132 -9.57 -14.55 22.43
C PRO A 132 -10.42 -13.37 22.92
N VAL A 133 -10.02 -12.13 22.59
CA VAL A 133 -10.73 -10.91 22.95
C VAL A 133 -11.97 -10.74 22.07
N MET A 134 -11.84 -10.99 20.76
CA MET A 134 -12.98 -10.98 19.82
C MET A 134 -14.08 -11.99 20.21
N HIS A 135 -13.70 -13.19 20.65
CA HIS A 135 -14.66 -14.22 21.07
C HIS A 135 -15.46 -13.82 22.32
N ARG A 136 -14.85 -13.16 23.31
CA ARG A 136 -15.58 -12.63 24.49
C ARG A 136 -16.59 -11.54 24.08
N GLN A 137 -16.20 -10.68 23.13
CA GLN A 137 -17.06 -9.61 22.61
C GLN A 137 -18.31 -10.16 21.89
N GLN A 138 -18.17 -11.25 21.15
CA GLN A 138 -19.25 -11.78 20.31
C GLN A 138 -20.29 -12.61 21.07
N TYR A 139 -19.95 -13.17 22.24
CA TYR A 139 -20.79 -14.12 22.98
C TYR A 139 -21.27 -13.64 24.36
N GLY A 140 -20.91 -12.43 24.81
CA GLY A 140 -21.49 -11.83 26.02
C GLY A 140 -21.36 -12.66 27.30
N MET A 141 -20.28 -13.45 27.44
CA MET A 141 -20.01 -14.15 28.69
C MET A 141 -19.33 -13.17 29.65
N PHE A 142 -20.08 -12.68 30.62
CA PHE A 142 -19.63 -11.75 31.66
C PHE A 142 -19.40 -12.52 32.98
N GLU A 143 -18.15 -12.68 33.40
CA GLU A 143 -17.81 -12.91 34.82
C GLU A 143 -17.49 -11.55 35.46
N GLU A 144 -17.94 -11.35 36.71
CA GLU A 144 -17.87 -10.09 37.47
C GLU A 144 -16.45 -9.55 37.74
N ASP A 145 -15.39 -10.26 37.34
CA ASP A 145 -13.98 -9.89 37.56
C ASP A 145 -13.18 -9.60 36.27
N ALA A 146 -13.84 -9.40 35.12
CA ALA A 146 -13.17 -9.11 33.86
C ALA A 146 -12.95 -7.59 33.66
N THR A 147 -11.71 -7.13 33.79
CA THR A 147 -11.24 -5.75 33.47
C THR A 147 -11.37 -5.37 31.98
N ASP A 148 -12.15 -6.10 31.19
CA ASP A 148 -12.36 -5.92 29.75
C ASP A 148 -13.82 -5.53 29.46
N GLN A 149 -14.35 -4.51 30.14
CA GLN A 149 -15.35 -3.70 29.47
C GLN A 149 -14.64 -3.02 28.30
N PHE A 150 -14.98 -3.43 27.09
CA PHE A 150 -14.44 -2.84 25.88
C PHE A 150 -14.60 -1.32 25.97
N ILE A 151 -13.50 -0.56 25.94
CA ILE A 151 -13.50 0.86 26.36
C ILE A 151 -14.55 1.66 25.58
N LYS A 152 -14.82 1.34 24.31
CA LYS A 152 -15.90 1.98 23.55
C LYS A 152 -17.30 1.68 24.11
N ALA A 153 -17.55 0.48 24.63
CA ALA A 153 -18.81 0.16 25.30
C ALA A 153 -18.92 0.90 26.64
N ARG A 154 -17.84 0.91 27.46
CA ARG A 154 -17.79 1.65 28.73
C ARG A 154 -18.05 3.15 28.53
N ILE A 155 -17.29 3.77 27.63
CA ILE A 155 -17.44 5.18 27.26
C ILE A 155 -18.79 5.44 26.59
N GLY A 156 -19.27 4.49 25.78
CA GLY A 156 -20.60 4.53 25.18
C GLY A 156 -21.71 4.60 26.23
N ASN A 157 -21.66 3.75 27.27
CA ASN A 157 -22.65 3.79 28.35
C ASN A 157 -22.59 5.10 29.16
N VAL A 158 -21.39 5.61 29.42
CA VAL A 158 -21.21 6.92 30.08
C VAL A 158 -21.85 8.08 29.28
N ILE A 159 -21.83 7.98 27.95
CA ILE A 159 -22.38 9.00 27.04
C ILE A 159 -23.89 8.80 26.82
N PHE A 160 -24.36 7.58 26.60
CA PHE A 160 -25.72 7.28 26.12
C PHE A 160 -26.65 6.70 27.18
N ALA A 161 -26.12 6.10 28.26
CA ALA A 161 -26.89 5.41 29.30
C ALA A 161 -26.86 6.13 30.67
N ASP A 162 -26.40 7.39 30.69
CA ASP A 162 -26.32 8.24 31.89
C ASP A 162 -25.50 7.64 33.07
N GLU A 163 -24.64 6.66 32.81
CA GLU A 163 -23.71 6.14 33.81
C GLU A 163 -22.77 7.24 34.32
N VAL A 164 -22.38 7.16 35.60
CA VAL A 164 -21.50 8.14 36.24
C VAL A 164 -20.06 7.89 35.77
N PRO A 165 -19.41 8.86 35.08
CA PRO A 165 -18.05 8.68 34.60
C PRO A 165 -17.04 8.60 35.75
N GLU A 166 -16.09 7.67 35.66
CA GLU A 166 -14.89 7.73 36.50
C GLU A 166 -13.97 8.87 36.04
N PRO A 167 -13.03 9.36 36.88
CA PRO A 167 -12.08 10.41 36.48
C PRO A 167 -11.32 10.06 35.20
N ARG A 168 -10.91 8.78 35.02
CA ARG A 168 -10.23 8.30 33.81
C ARG A 168 -11.12 8.39 32.56
N ASP A 169 -12.39 8.01 32.69
CA ASP A 169 -13.36 8.11 31.60
C ASP A 169 -13.57 9.56 31.17
N ALA A 170 -13.67 10.48 32.13
CA ALA A 170 -13.80 11.90 31.84
C ALA A 170 -12.60 12.42 31.03
N VAL A 171 -11.36 12.04 31.38
CA VAL A 171 -10.17 12.44 30.61
C VAL A 171 -10.19 11.86 29.19
N ILE A 172 -10.50 10.57 29.02
CA ILE A 172 -10.59 9.92 27.70
C ILE A 172 -11.65 10.64 26.85
N VAL A 173 -12.83 10.88 27.41
CA VAL A 173 -13.91 11.60 26.73
C VAL A 173 -13.41 12.96 26.25
N CYS A 174 -12.68 13.71 27.08
CA CYS A 174 -12.18 15.01 26.66
C CYS A 174 -11.08 14.96 25.61
N LEU A 175 -10.13 14.04 25.72
CA LEU A 175 -9.06 13.91 24.73
C LEU A 175 -9.62 13.50 23.35
N VAL A 176 -10.56 12.55 23.33
CA VAL A 176 -11.23 12.08 22.10
C VAL A 176 -12.12 13.16 21.50
N ASN A 177 -12.89 13.89 22.33
CA ASN A 177 -13.71 15.01 21.89
C ASN A 177 -12.86 16.14 21.29
N THR A 178 -11.73 16.45 21.91
CA THR A 178 -10.83 17.52 21.45
C THR A 178 -10.23 17.21 20.07
N CYS A 179 -10.11 15.94 19.71
CA CYS A 179 -9.65 15.50 18.40
C CYS A 179 -10.77 15.33 17.34
N ASP A 180 -12.02 15.71 17.66
CA ASP A 180 -13.20 15.55 16.79
C ASP A 180 -13.40 14.11 16.29
N VAL A 181 -13.05 13.11 17.11
CA VAL A 181 -13.08 11.69 16.71
C VAL A 181 -14.39 11.01 17.11
N PHE A 182 -15.14 11.56 18.07
CA PHE A 182 -16.36 10.89 18.52
C PHE A 182 -17.39 10.68 17.42
N ARG A 183 -17.51 11.63 16.48
CA ARG A 183 -18.38 11.49 15.30
C ARG A 183 -17.95 10.39 14.34
N LEU A 184 -16.70 9.91 14.45
CA LEU A 184 -16.17 8.79 13.69
C LEU A 184 -16.37 7.45 14.43
N ILE A 185 -16.60 7.47 15.74
CA ILE A 185 -16.72 6.29 16.61
C ILE A 185 -18.19 5.97 16.93
N PHE A 186 -18.99 7.00 17.21
CA PHE A 186 -20.40 6.90 17.60
C PHE A 186 -21.29 7.78 16.72
N GLU A 187 -22.54 7.34 16.55
CA GLU A 187 -23.60 8.21 16.04
C GLU A 187 -24.07 9.12 17.18
N LEU A 188 -23.70 10.40 17.12
CA LEU A 188 -24.05 11.39 18.14
C LEU A 188 -25.33 12.12 17.76
N ASP A 189 -26.25 12.24 18.71
CA ASP A 189 -27.37 13.17 18.68
C ASP A 189 -27.06 14.41 19.54
N GLU A 190 -27.97 15.40 19.54
CA GLU A 190 -27.77 16.64 20.31
C GLU A 190 -27.62 16.37 21.82
N ALA A 191 -28.35 15.39 22.36
CA ALA A 191 -28.28 15.02 23.77
C ALA A 191 -26.92 14.42 24.14
N ALA A 192 -26.37 13.53 23.30
CA ALA A 192 -25.03 12.97 23.49
C ALA A 192 -23.95 14.06 23.40
N GLU A 193 -24.07 15.01 22.48
CA GLU A 193 -23.14 16.15 22.39
C GLU A 193 -23.16 17.04 23.65
N GLU A 194 -24.35 17.27 24.23
CA GLU A 194 -24.48 17.98 25.51
C GLU A 194 -23.89 17.19 26.68
N ARG A 195 -24.14 15.88 26.73
CA ARG A 195 -23.58 14.98 27.75
C ARG A 195 -22.06 14.97 27.71
N ILE A 196 -21.44 14.87 26.53
CA ILE A 196 -19.98 14.93 26.35
C ILE A 196 -19.42 16.25 26.89
N LYS A 197 -20.06 17.39 26.56
CA LYS A 197 -19.64 18.71 27.08
C LYS A 197 -19.72 18.77 28.60
N TRP A 198 -20.76 18.19 29.21
CA TRP A 198 -20.92 18.12 30.66
C TRP A 198 -19.87 17.22 31.32
N ILE A 199 -19.61 16.02 30.79
CA ILE A 199 -18.57 15.11 31.29
C ILE A 199 -17.22 15.83 31.33
N CYS A 200 -16.91 16.60 30.29
CA CYS A 200 -15.68 17.36 30.23
C CYS A 200 -15.55 18.51 31.23
N GLN A 201 -16.59 18.81 31.99
CA GLN A 201 -16.54 19.79 33.05
C GLN A 201 -16.30 19.19 34.43
N LEU A 202 -16.40 17.86 34.58
CA LEU A 202 -16.39 17.19 35.89
C LEU A 202 -14.99 17.06 36.51
N ASP A 203 -13.98 16.74 35.72
CA ASP A 203 -12.64 16.45 36.21
C ASP A 203 -11.66 17.61 36.00
N LEU A 204 -10.88 17.96 37.03
CA LEU A 204 -9.95 19.09 36.97
C LEU A 204 -8.71 18.77 36.12
N ILE A 205 -8.18 17.54 36.22
CA ILE A 205 -7.02 17.07 35.44
C ILE A 205 -7.40 17.04 33.96
N GLY A 206 -8.53 16.42 33.64
CA GLY A 206 -9.12 16.35 32.31
C GLY A 206 -9.36 17.73 31.71
N ARG A 207 -9.88 18.69 32.48
CA ARG A 207 -10.05 20.08 32.01
C ARG A 207 -8.73 20.77 31.70
N SER A 208 -7.74 20.70 32.60
CA SER A 208 -6.45 21.36 32.39
C SER A 208 -5.72 20.78 31.17
N ILE A 209 -5.66 19.46 31.08
CA ILE A 209 -4.97 18.76 29.99
C ILE A 209 -5.73 18.89 28.67
N ALA A 210 -7.05 18.76 28.66
CA ALA A 210 -7.84 18.97 27.45
C ALA A 210 -7.79 20.42 26.97
N ALA A 211 -7.78 21.41 27.88
CA ALA A 211 -7.54 22.80 27.51
C ALA A 211 -6.16 22.96 26.87
N ALA A 212 -5.11 22.37 27.46
CA ALA A 212 -3.76 22.38 26.90
C ALA A 212 -3.67 21.72 25.51
N VAL A 213 -4.40 20.63 25.28
CA VAL A 213 -4.51 19.99 23.97
C VAL A 213 -5.25 20.91 22.99
N SER A 214 -6.46 21.35 23.35
CA SER A 214 -7.33 22.19 22.51
C SER A 214 -6.65 23.49 22.08
N GLU A 215 -5.97 24.17 23.00
CA GLU A 215 -5.22 25.40 22.71
C GLU A 215 -4.07 25.18 21.71
N ASN A 216 -3.45 23.99 21.71
CA ASN A 216 -2.43 23.62 20.72
C ASN A 216 -3.02 23.21 19.36
N LEU A 217 -4.32 22.93 19.29
CA LEU A 217 -5.02 22.67 18.03
C LEU A 217 -5.35 23.95 17.28
N VAL A 218 -5.71 25.02 18.00
CA VAL A 218 -6.04 26.35 17.44
C VAL A 218 -4.79 27.04 16.89
N GLY A 219 -3.63 26.81 17.52
CA GLY A 219 -2.34 27.26 17.01
C GLY A 219 -1.17 26.87 17.91
N PRO A 220 -0.11 26.24 17.37
CA PRO A 220 1.08 25.90 18.14
C PRO A 220 1.80 27.17 18.64
N ILE A 221 2.21 27.22 19.91
CA ILE A 221 3.03 28.31 20.48
C ILE A 221 4.42 28.34 19.81
N ARG A 222 4.99 27.16 19.57
CA ARG A 222 6.13 26.86 18.71
C ARG A 222 5.61 26.31 17.38
N ARG A 223 5.53 27.17 16.37
CA ARG A 223 5.51 26.68 14.98
C ARG A 223 6.62 25.62 14.81
N HIS A 224 6.25 24.37 14.59
CA HIS A 224 7.12 23.42 13.88
C HIS A 224 7.64 24.13 12.62
N THR A 225 8.93 24.27 12.32
CA THR A 225 10.16 24.00 13.06
C THR A 225 11.19 24.95 12.43
N ALA A 226 11.96 25.74 13.20
CA ALA A 226 13.08 26.53 12.64
C ALA A 226 14.18 25.65 11.96
N LEU A 227 14.04 24.32 12.02
CA LEU A 227 14.93 23.32 11.43
C LEU A 227 14.39 22.67 10.14
N ALA A 228 13.11 22.87 9.79
CA ALA A 228 12.55 22.29 8.57
C ALA A 228 13.15 22.98 7.34
N LYS A 229 13.84 22.22 6.51
CA LYS A 229 14.45 22.72 5.29
C LYS A 229 13.36 23.03 4.28
N LYS A 230 13.54 24.13 3.53
CA LYS A 230 12.72 24.42 2.37
C LYS A 230 12.94 23.32 1.31
N ILE A 231 11.86 22.78 0.76
CA ILE A 231 11.95 21.77 -0.31
C ILE A 231 12.71 22.38 -1.50
N PRO A 232 13.87 21.80 -1.88
CA PRO A 232 14.68 22.30 -2.98
C PRO A 232 13.96 22.14 -4.31
N THR A 233 14.15 23.12 -5.20
CA THR A 233 13.54 23.12 -6.53
C THR A 233 14.57 22.71 -7.56
N VAL A 234 14.29 21.63 -8.28
CA VAL A 234 15.14 21.18 -9.38
C VAL A 234 14.97 22.14 -10.57
N PRO A 235 16.04 22.82 -11.04
CA PRO A 235 15.96 23.67 -12.21
C PRO A 235 15.60 22.85 -13.46
N LEU A 236 14.68 23.35 -14.30
CA LEU A 236 14.29 22.65 -15.54
C LEU A 236 15.48 22.42 -16.48
N THR A 237 16.46 23.32 -16.48
CA THR A 237 17.71 23.15 -17.25
C THR A 237 18.54 21.97 -16.77
N ARG A 238 18.57 21.71 -15.45
CA ARG A 238 19.23 20.54 -14.85
C ARG A 238 18.47 19.27 -15.21
N LEU A 239 17.14 19.29 -15.08
CA LEU A 239 16.28 18.18 -15.49
C LEU A 239 16.51 17.79 -16.96
N MET A 240 16.45 18.75 -17.88
CA MET A 240 16.60 18.51 -19.33
C MET A 240 18.02 18.08 -19.74
N ARG A 241 19.05 18.43 -18.96
CA ARG A 241 20.45 18.02 -19.19
C ARG A 241 20.77 16.64 -18.60
N ASN A 242 19.93 16.13 -17.70
CA ASN A 242 20.16 14.83 -17.09
C ASN A 242 20.13 13.72 -18.16
N PRO A 243 21.15 12.84 -18.22
CA PRO A 243 21.26 11.83 -19.26
C PRO A 243 20.08 10.84 -19.27
N HIS A 244 19.48 10.54 -18.11
CA HIS A 244 18.40 9.57 -17.98
C HIS A 244 17.07 10.04 -18.59
N VAL A 245 16.89 11.36 -18.77
CA VAL A 245 15.73 11.91 -19.49
C VAL A 245 15.71 11.45 -20.95
N ARG A 246 16.88 11.37 -21.60
CA ARG A 246 16.99 10.94 -23.01
C ARG A 246 16.69 9.46 -23.21
N ASP A 247 17.03 8.66 -22.20
CA ASP A 247 16.84 7.21 -22.24
C ASP A 247 15.45 6.77 -21.71
N GLY A 248 14.71 7.70 -21.09
CA GLY A 248 13.39 7.47 -20.51
C GLY A 248 13.43 6.66 -19.21
N ASN A 249 14.61 6.51 -18.59
CA ASN A 249 14.75 5.76 -17.33
C ASN A 249 14.41 6.67 -16.14
N LEU A 250 13.12 6.69 -15.77
CA LEU A 250 12.64 7.52 -14.66
C LEU A 250 13.26 7.13 -13.31
N ASN A 251 13.57 5.85 -13.10
CA ASN A 251 14.11 5.37 -11.82
C ASN A 251 15.51 5.94 -11.58
N ALA A 252 16.40 5.80 -12.58
CA ALA A 252 17.72 6.39 -12.53
C ALA A 252 17.67 7.93 -12.47
N LEU A 253 16.73 8.55 -13.18
CA LEU A 253 16.50 9.99 -13.08
C LEU A 253 16.19 10.41 -11.64
N PHE A 254 15.19 9.79 -11.01
CA PHE A 254 14.81 10.14 -9.65
C PHE A 254 15.89 9.81 -8.62
N GLY A 255 16.64 8.71 -8.81
CA GLY A 255 17.81 8.39 -7.98
C GLY A 255 18.86 9.49 -8.04
N SER A 256 19.27 9.90 -9.25
CA SER A 256 20.27 10.98 -9.41
C SER A 256 19.80 12.34 -8.86
N LEU A 257 18.49 12.64 -8.96
CA LEU A 257 17.93 13.86 -8.37
C LEU A 257 17.87 13.79 -6.84
N ALA A 258 17.61 12.61 -6.28
CA ALA A 258 17.65 12.40 -4.83
C ALA A 258 19.07 12.53 -4.27
N GLU A 259 20.07 12.04 -4.98
CA GLU A 259 21.49 12.22 -4.62
C GLU A 259 21.91 13.70 -4.65
N GLU A 260 21.45 14.47 -5.65
CA GLU A 260 21.84 15.90 -5.81
C GLU A 260 21.05 16.86 -4.89
N TYR A 261 19.74 16.63 -4.72
CA TYR A 261 18.84 17.55 -4.01
C TYR A 261 18.35 17.02 -2.66
N GLY A 262 18.64 15.77 -2.32
CA GLY A 262 18.17 15.11 -1.11
C GLY A 262 16.84 14.35 -1.30
N PRO A 263 16.33 13.72 -0.22
CA PRO A 263 15.24 12.75 -0.29
C PRO A 263 13.88 13.34 -0.69
N VAL A 264 13.71 14.66 -0.53
CA VAL A 264 12.49 15.38 -0.92
C VAL A 264 12.88 16.56 -1.80
N PHE A 265 12.32 16.62 -3.00
CA PHE A 265 12.57 17.70 -3.95
C PHE A 265 11.29 18.05 -4.73
N GLN A 266 11.27 19.22 -5.37
CA GLN A 266 10.15 19.62 -6.22
C GLN A 266 10.58 19.98 -7.65
N ILE A 267 9.73 19.61 -8.60
CA ILE A 267 9.85 20.02 -10.01
C ILE A 267 8.70 20.98 -10.31
N ARG A 268 8.97 22.06 -11.05
CA ARG A 268 7.96 23.04 -11.49
C ARG A 268 7.90 23.10 -13.01
N PRO A 269 7.09 22.25 -13.66
CA PRO A 269 6.89 22.33 -15.09
C PRO A 269 6.21 23.66 -15.49
N PRO A 270 6.48 24.19 -16.69
CA PRO A 270 5.76 25.36 -17.19
C PRO A 270 4.25 25.10 -17.24
N PHE A 271 3.44 26.07 -16.82
CA PHE A 271 1.97 26.01 -16.87
C PHE A 271 1.30 24.88 -16.06
N SER A 272 2.04 24.20 -15.18
CA SER A 272 1.53 23.15 -14.29
C SER A 272 1.79 23.49 -12.83
N LYS A 273 1.03 22.87 -11.91
CA LYS A 273 1.33 22.96 -10.48
C LYS A 273 2.70 22.35 -10.17
N ARG A 274 3.33 22.80 -9.07
CA ARG A 274 4.55 22.15 -8.55
C ARG A 274 4.25 20.67 -8.27
N MET A 275 5.25 19.84 -8.50
CA MET A 275 5.21 18.41 -8.20
C MET A 275 6.26 18.12 -7.14
N ILE A 276 5.86 17.57 -6.00
CA ILE A 276 6.76 17.17 -4.92
C ILE A 276 7.06 15.68 -5.06
N PHE A 277 8.34 15.31 -4.96
CA PHE A 277 8.83 13.94 -5.07
C PHE A 277 9.49 13.51 -3.78
N LEU A 278 9.25 12.26 -3.40
CA LEU A 278 9.92 11.54 -2.31
C LEU A 278 10.72 10.40 -2.97
N ALA A 279 12.03 10.37 -2.75
CA ALA A 279 12.92 9.39 -3.37
C ALA A 279 14.10 9.07 -2.44
N GLY A 280 14.47 7.79 -2.37
CA GLY A 280 15.59 7.31 -1.55
C GLY A 280 15.14 6.40 -0.41
N LEU A 281 16.11 5.69 0.20
CA LEU A 281 15.84 4.65 1.19
C LEU A 281 15.06 5.17 2.40
N GLU A 282 15.47 6.32 2.94
CA GLU A 282 14.79 6.99 4.06
C GLU A 282 13.30 7.26 3.74
N THR A 283 12.98 7.68 2.51
CA THR A 283 11.59 7.91 2.11
C THR A 283 10.79 6.63 1.94
N ASN A 284 11.45 5.54 1.51
CA ASN A 284 10.81 4.23 1.42
C ASN A 284 10.50 3.68 2.82
N GLU A 285 11.43 3.82 3.77
CA GLU A 285 11.24 3.45 5.18
C GLU A 285 10.11 4.25 5.82
N TRP A 286 10.12 5.57 5.61
CA TRP A 286 9.05 6.45 6.09
C TRP A 286 7.70 6.08 5.48
N MET A 287 7.64 5.82 4.17
CA MET A 287 6.40 5.42 3.50
C MET A 287 5.88 4.07 4.03
N GLN A 288 6.78 3.10 4.25
CA GLN A 288 6.43 1.78 4.77
C GLN A 288 5.83 1.87 6.19
N LYS A 289 6.44 2.65 7.07
CA LYS A 289 6.06 2.73 8.49
C LYS A 289 4.93 3.74 8.75
N ARG A 290 5.03 4.92 8.13
CA ARG A 290 4.23 6.11 8.47
C ARG A 290 3.28 6.55 7.37
N GLY A 291 3.51 6.14 6.13
CA GLY A 291 2.75 6.61 4.96
C GLY A 291 1.23 6.55 5.14
N ARG A 292 0.70 5.48 5.76
CA ARG A 292 -0.74 5.30 6.00
C ARG A 292 -1.39 6.38 6.87
N MET A 293 -0.63 7.01 7.78
CA MET A 293 -1.15 8.03 8.70
C MET A 293 -1.21 9.42 8.08
N TYR A 294 -0.40 9.66 7.04
CA TYR A 294 -0.24 10.99 6.47
C TYR A 294 -0.67 11.09 5.01
N LEU A 295 -0.72 9.96 4.29
CA LEU A 295 -0.93 9.90 2.86
C LEU A 295 -2.19 9.09 2.52
N ARG A 296 -2.97 9.61 1.56
CA ARG A 296 -4.20 8.99 1.07
C ARG A 296 -4.21 8.89 -0.45
N THR A 297 -4.91 7.90 -0.98
CA THR A 297 -5.01 7.58 -2.40
C THR A 297 -6.35 8.03 -3.00
N ARG A 298 -7.42 8.03 -2.20
CA ARG A 298 -8.79 8.38 -2.59
C ARG A 298 -8.92 9.60 -3.49
N ASP A 299 -8.35 10.74 -3.10
CA ASP A 299 -8.48 12.02 -3.83
C ASP A 299 -7.87 12.00 -5.23
N TYR A 300 -6.86 11.13 -5.42
CA TYR A 300 -6.21 10.97 -6.70
C TYR A 300 -7.06 10.15 -7.68
N PHE A 301 -7.79 9.15 -7.18
CA PHE A 301 -8.61 8.26 -8.01
C PHE A 301 -10.10 8.64 -8.10
N ALA A 302 -10.62 9.49 -7.21
CA ALA A 302 -12.05 9.79 -7.10
C ALA A 302 -12.74 10.20 -8.42
N ASP A 303 -12.03 10.93 -9.30
CA ASP A 303 -12.58 11.31 -10.61
C ASP A 303 -12.59 10.16 -11.63
N PHE A 304 -11.71 9.17 -11.45
CA PHE A 304 -11.58 8.02 -12.35
C PHE A 304 -12.62 6.94 -12.03
N GLU A 305 -12.98 6.73 -10.77
CA GLU A 305 -14.03 5.75 -10.40
C GLU A 305 -15.38 6.08 -11.05
N LYS A 306 -15.67 7.38 -11.18
CA LYS A 306 -16.87 7.90 -11.87
C LYS A 306 -16.96 7.49 -13.34
N VAL A 307 -15.84 7.14 -13.98
CA VAL A 307 -15.83 6.61 -15.36
C VAL A 307 -16.57 5.27 -15.43
N TYR A 308 -16.61 4.53 -14.33
CA TYR A 308 -17.26 3.24 -14.19
C TYR A 308 -18.62 3.33 -13.46
N GLY A 309 -19.07 4.53 -13.07
CA GLY A 309 -20.21 4.69 -12.17
C GLY A 309 -19.96 4.14 -10.76
N ALA A 310 -18.70 3.89 -10.41
CA ALA A 310 -18.28 3.27 -9.15
C ALA A 310 -17.85 4.31 -8.11
N ALA A 311 -17.79 3.90 -6.85
CA ALA A 311 -17.22 4.68 -5.75
C ALA A 311 -16.58 3.74 -4.71
N GLY A 312 -15.35 4.04 -4.28
CA GLY A 312 -14.66 3.18 -3.31
C GLY A 312 -14.19 1.86 -3.92
N VAL A 313 -13.60 1.92 -5.11
CA VAL A 313 -12.91 0.79 -5.74
C VAL A 313 -11.53 0.60 -5.13
N LEU A 314 -10.99 -0.61 -5.21
CA LEU A 314 -9.76 -1.01 -4.52
C LEU A 314 -8.59 0.01 -4.62
N PRO A 315 -8.24 0.61 -5.78
CA PRO A 315 -7.15 1.58 -5.86
C PRO A 315 -7.43 2.94 -5.19
N ALA A 316 -8.68 3.27 -4.91
CA ALA A 316 -9.11 4.52 -4.30
C ALA A 316 -9.52 4.37 -2.83
N LEU A 317 -9.64 3.14 -2.34
CA LEU A 317 -9.86 2.86 -0.92
C LEU A 317 -8.57 3.07 -0.14
N ASP A 318 -8.71 3.55 1.10
CA ASP A 318 -7.64 3.63 2.08
C ASP A 318 -8.19 3.15 3.44
N GLY A 319 -7.30 2.86 4.40
CA GLY A 319 -7.71 2.45 5.74
C GLY A 319 -8.50 1.14 5.80
N ALA A 320 -9.50 1.10 6.68
CA ALA A 320 -10.29 -0.07 7.05
C ALA A 320 -10.89 -0.82 5.86
N ASP A 321 -11.62 -0.10 5.02
CA ASP A 321 -12.31 -0.67 3.87
C ASP A 321 -11.32 -1.24 2.84
N HIS A 322 -10.19 -0.56 2.63
CA HIS A 322 -9.13 -1.06 1.77
C HIS A 322 -8.54 -2.37 2.29
N PHE A 323 -8.28 -2.45 3.59
CA PHE A 323 -7.77 -3.68 4.19
C PHE A 323 -8.79 -4.81 4.14
N ARG A 324 -10.04 -4.55 4.52
CA ARG A 324 -11.13 -5.54 4.48
C ARG A 324 -11.26 -6.13 3.08
N LEU A 325 -11.32 -5.28 2.06
CA LEU A 325 -11.40 -5.72 0.67
C LEU A 325 -10.14 -6.48 0.23
N ARG A 326 -8.93 -5.98 0.54
CA ARG A 326 -7.67 -6.69 0.23
C ARG A 326 -7.61 -8.06 0.89
N LYS A 327 -7.93 -8.15 2.18
CA LYS A 327 -7.88 -9.40 2.95
C LYS A 327 -8.80 -10.42 2.33
N PHE A 328 -10.04 -10.01 2.02
CA PHE A 328 -11.01 -10.86 1.34
C PHE A 328 -10.50 -11.35 -0.02
N LEU A 329 -9.90 -10.46 -0.82
CA LEU A 329 -9.43 -10.79 -2.18
C LEU A 329 -8.07 -11.52 -2.20
N SER A 330 -7.28 -11.46 -1.12
CA SER A 330 -5.93 -12.01 -1.08
C SER A 330 -5.79 -13.47 -1.53
N PRO A 331 -6.74 -14.39 -1.25
CA PRO A 331 -6.64 -15.77 -1.73
C PRO A 331 -6.70 -15.87 -3.26
N ALA A 332 -7.43 -14.98 -3.95
CA ALA A 332 -7.53 -14.93 -5.41
C ALA A 332 -6.19 -14.63 -6.09
N TYR A 333 -5.28 -13.97 -5.35
CA TYR A 333 -3.95 -13.56 -5.80
C TYR A 333 -2.83 -14.42 -5.18
N SER A 334 -3.18 -15.57 -4.61
CA SER A 334 -2.22 -16.47 -3.97
C SER A 334 -1.52 -17.38 -4.98
N ARG A 335 -0.33 -17.87 -4.62
CA ARG A 335 0.35 -18.94 -5.36
C ARG A 335 -0.53 -20.20 -5.47
N THR A 336 -1.22 -20.55 -4.39
CA THR A 336 -2.11 -21.72 -4.32
C THR A 336 -3.26 -21.63 -5.33
N ARG A 337 -3.82 -20.43 -5.55
CA ARG A 337 -4.85 -20.23 -6.59
C ARG A 337 -4.31 -20.57 -7.97
N LEU A 338 -3.12 -20.08 -8.32
CA LEU A 338 -2.49 -20.38 -9.61
C LEU A 338 -2.11 -21.85 -9.75
N ALA A 339 -1.58 -22.45 -8.67
CA ALA A 339 -1.20 -23.85 -8.62
C ALA A 339 -2.35 -24.77 -9.06
N GLY A 340 -3.58 -24.51 -8.60
CA GLY A 340 -4.77 -25.26 -9.00
C GLY A 340 -5.26 -25.01 -10.42
N GLN A 341 -4.56 -24.19 -11.21
CA GLN A 341 -4.92 -23.82 -12.59
C GLN A 341 -3.73 -23.92 -13.55
N LEU A 342 -2.65 -24.63 -13.18
CA LEU A 342 -1.44 -24.72 -14.00
C LEU A 342 -1.66 -25.39 -15.36
N ASP A 343 -2.47 -26.45 -15.43
CA ASP A 343 -2.78 -27.12 -16.70
C ASP A 343 -3.42 -26.17 -17.70
N ASP A 344 -4.39 -25.36 -17.24
CA ASP A 344 -5.06 -24.35 -18.07
C ASP A 344 -4.09 -23.21 -18.45
N LEU A 345 -3.17 -22.83 -17.55
CA LEU A 345 -2.11 -21.87 -17.85
C LEU A 345 -1.19 -22.36 -18.97
N TYR A 346 -0.69 -23.60 -18.90
CA TYR A 346 0.20 -24.16 -19.92
C TYR A 346 -0.52 -24.42 -21.23
N GLY A 347 -1.72 -25.01 -21.19
CA GLY A 347 -2.54 -25.25 -22.38
C GLY A 347 -2.82 -23.97 -23.16
N ARG A 348 -3.24 -22.90 -22.47
CA ARG A 348 -3.45 -21.58 -23.10
C ARG A 348 -2.16 -20.95 -23.60
N GLY A 349 -1.07 -21.12 -22.85
CA GLY A 349 0.24 -20.64 -23.25
C GLY A 349 0.73 -21.28 -24.54
N ARG A 350 0.62 -22.61 -24.67
CA ARG A 350 0.93 -23.35 -25.90
C ARG A 350 0.00 -22.96 -27.04
N ALA A 351 -1.30 -22.80 -26.79
CA ALA A 351 -2.26 -22.36 -27.78
C ALA A 351 -1.93 -20.97 -28.34
N TYR A 352 -1.43 -20.05 -27.52
CA TYR A 352 -0.90 -18.79 -28.02
C TYR A 352 0.41 -18.98 -28.79
N MET A 353 1.34 -19.77 -28.24
CA MET A 353 2.65 -20.03 -28.86
C MET A 353 2.55 -20.69 -30.25
N SER A 354 1.52 -21.51 -30.51
CA SER A 354 1.30 -22.12 -31.82
C SER A 354 0.95 -21.10 -32.92
N THR A 355 0.58 -19.87 -32.54
CA THR A 355 0.37 -18.76 -33.49
C THR A 355 1.68 -18.07 -33.90
N LEU A 356 2.79 -18.38 -33.22
CA LEU A 356 4.10 -17.81 -33.50
C LEU A 356 4.79 -18.55 -34.65
N THR A 357 5.28 -17.81 -35.63
CA THR A 357 5.93 -18.35 -36.82
C THR A 357 7.44 -18.11 -36.75
N VAL A 358 8.23 -19.16 -37.01
CA VAL A 358 9.69 -19.06 -37.08
C VAL A 358 10.10 -18.13 -38.22
N GLY A 359 11.03 -17.21 -37.95
CA GLY A 359 11.49 -16.17 -38.86
C GLY A 359 10.77 -14.84 -38.67
N ASP A 360 9.53 -14.84 -38.18
CA ASP A 360 8.73 -13.64 -38.00
C ASP A 360 9.16 -12.80 -36.79
N SER A 361 8.81 -11.51 -36.85
CA SER A 361 9.10 -10.54 -35.80
C SER A 361 7.82 -9.90 -35.26
N TYR A 362 7.60 -10.04 -33.95
CA TYR A 362 6.42 -9.52 -33.25
C TYR A 362 6.80 -8.30 -32.42
N ARG A 363 5.91 -7.30 -32.30
CA ARG A 363 6.18 -6.16 -31.40
C ARG A 363 6.25 -6.68 -29.96
N ALA A 364 7.32 -6.35 -29.23
CA ALA A 364 7.59 -6.91 -27.90
C ALA A 364 6.39 -6.80 -26.94
N THR A 365 5.86 -5.59 -26.77
CA THR A 365 4.69 -5.33 -25.92
C THR A 365 3.44 -6.05 -26.39
N SER A 366 3.24 -6.21 -27.70
CA SER A 366 2.06 -6.90 -28.24
C SER A 366 2.15 -8.40 -27.97
N MET A 367 3.33 -9.00 -28.16
CA MET A 367 3.56 -10.41 -27.88
C MET A 367 3.37 -10.72 -26.39
N GLY A 368 4.00 -9.95 -25.51
CA GLY A 368 3.90 -10.21 -24.07
C GLY A 368 2.50 -9.96 -23.51
N ARG A 369 1.79 -8.92 -23.96
CA ARG A 369 0.39 -8.67 -23.56
C ARG A 369 -0.56 -9.75 -24.07
N ALA A 370 -0.40 -10.24 -25.30
CA ALA A 370 -1.25 -11.29 -25.83
C ALA A 370 -1.02 -12.64 -25.13
N MET A 371 0.26 -13.00 -24.90
CA MET A 371 0.61 -14.20 -24.12
C MET A 371 -0.03 -14.19 -22.74
N VAL A 372 0.17 -13.10 -21.99
CA VAL A 372 -0.35 -12.98 -20.62
C VAL A 372 -1.88 -12.91 -20.62
N ASN A 373 -2.49 -12.18 -21.56
CA ASN A 373 -3.94 -12.02 -21.57
C ASN A 373 -4.68 -13.31 -21.94
N ALA A 374 -4.12 -14.11 -22.86
CA ALA A 374 -4.66 -15.42 -23.23
C ALA A 374 -4.82 -16.36 -22.02
N GLN A 375 -4.01 -16.16 -20.97
CA GLN A 375 -4.07 -16.91 -19.72
C GLN A 375 -4.86 -16.16 -18.64
N LEU A 376 -4.54 -14.89 -18.39
CA LEU A 376 -5.08 -14.18 -17.23
C LEU A 376 -6.58 -13.98 -17.34
N SER A 377 -7.11 -13.59 -18.51
CA SER A 377 -8.55 -13.30 -18.58
C SER A 377 -9.41 -14.54 -18.32
N PRO A 378 -9.14 -15.71 -18.91
CA PRO A 378 -9.89 -16.91 -18.56
C PRO A 378 -9.70 -17.34 -17.10
N LEU A 379 -8.47 -17.27 -16.57
CA LEU A 379 -8.17 -17.70 -15.21
C LEU A 379 -8.81 -16.81 -14.13
N PHE A 380 -8.85 -15.50 -14.34
CA PHE A 380 -9.37 -14.54 -13.35
C PHE A 380 -10.85 -14.24 -13.51
N ILE A 381 -11.33 -14.13 -14.75
CA ILE A 381 -12.66 -13.64 -15.06
C ILE A 381 -13.48 -14.62 -15.90
N GLY A 382 -13.00 -15.85 -16.10
CA GLY A 382 -13.74 -16.94 -16.75
C GLY A 382 -14.01 -16.76 -18.25
N VAL A 383 -13.52 -15.68 -18.88
CA VAL A 383 -13.78 -15.37 -20.29
C VAL A 383 -12.51 -14.98 -21.02
N ASP A 384 -12.40 -15.39 -22.28
CA ASP A 384 -11.41 -14.84 -23.20
C ASP A 384 -11.83 -13.42 -23.61
N THR A 385 -10.86 -12.50 -23.55
CA THR A 385 -11.03 -11.08 -23.85
C THR A 385 -10.04 -10.58 -24.89
N GLN A 386 -9.31 -11.46 -25.56
CA GLN A 386 -8.29 -11.07 -26.53
C GLN A 386 -8.84 -10.17 -27.64
N ASP A 387 -10.09 -10.39 -28.05
CA ASP A 387 -10.82 -9.59 -29.04
C ASP A 387 -11.21 -8.18 -28.53
N LEU A 388 -11.29 -7.99 -27.22
CA LEU A 388 -11.71 -6.75 -26.58
C LEU A 388 -10.54 -5.85 -26.15
N MET A 389 -9.33 -6.40 -26.04
CA MET A 389 -8.21 -5.74 -25.37
C MET A 389 -7.75 -4.45 -26.04
N ASP A 390 -7.70 -4.38 -27.36
CA ASP A 390 -7.21 -3.18 -28.06
C ASP A 390 -8.11 -1.96 -27.80
N ASP A 391 -9.42 -2.12 -27.96
CA ASP A 391 -10.38 -1.04 -27.73
C ASP A 391 -10.50 -0.68 -26.25
N LEU A 392 -10.49 -1.68 -25.36
CA LEU A 392 -10.47 -1.47 -23.91
C LEU A 392 -9.26 -0.66 -23.48
N MET A 393 -8.08 -0.96 -24.04
CA MET A 393 -6.84 -0.27 -23.70
C MET A 393 -6.81 1.16 -24.18
N VAL A 394 -7.25 1.42 -25.42
CA VAL A 394 -7.36 2.78 -25.93
C VAL A 394 -8.32 3.61 -25.07
N TYR A 395 -9.44 3.02 -24.64
CA TYR A 395 -10.37 3.67 -23.72
C TYR A 395 -9.77 3.96 -22.35
N LYS A 396 -9.15 2.96 -21.71
CA LYS A 396 -8.54 3.12 -20.39
C LYS A 396 -7.36 4.10 -20.39
N GLU A 397 -6.46 4.03 -21.37
CA GLU A 397 -5.35 5.00 -21.49
C GLU A 397 -5.87 6.43 -21.65
N ARG A 398 -6.96 6.63 -22.41
CA ARG A 398 -7.62 7.93 -22.51
C ARG A 398 -8.24 8.36 -21.19
N ALA A 399 -8.94 7.46 -20.49
CA ALA A 399 -9.58 7.74 -19.20
C ALA A 399 -8.55 8.11 -18.14
N LEU A 400 -7.43 7.39 -18.05
CA LEU A 400 -6.31 7.73 -17.18
C LEU A 400 -5.71 9.11 -17.54
N SER A 401 -5.53 9.40 -18.83
CA SER A 401 -4.99 10.70 -19.26
C SER A 401 -5.89 11.89 -18.90
N VAL A 402 -7.21 11.68 -18.94
CA VAL A 402 -8.21 12.71 -18.60
C VAL A 402 -8.42 12.85 -17.09
N HIS A 403 -8.60 11.74 -16.38
CA HIS A 403 -9.06 11.76 -14.99
C HIS A 403 -7.92 11.69 -13.97
N ILE A 404 -6.81 11.03 -14.31
CA ILE A 404 -5.67 10.81 -13.42
C ILE A 404 -4.55 11.80 -13.73
N ALA A 405 -3.97 11.71 -14.94
CA ALA A 405 -2.84 12.57 -15.34
C ALA A 405 -3.25 14.02 -15.62
N LYS A 406 -4.55 14.28 -15.86
CA LYS A 406 -5.12 15.58 -16.24
C LYS A 406 -4.40 16.24 -17.44
N THR A 407 -3.87 15.44 -18.36
CA THR A 407 -3.15 15.91 -19.56
C THR A 407 -4.06 16.12 -20.76
N LEU A 408 -5.27 15.54 -20.74
CA LEU A 408 -6.26 15.68 -21.81
C LEU A 408 -7.59 16.23 -21.28
N PRO A 409 -8.31 17.06 -22.07
CA PRO A 409 -9.63 17.55 -21.69
C PRO A 409 -10.71 16.46 -21.62
N LYS A 410 -11.72 16.65 -20.76
CA LYS A 410 -12.82 15.69 -20.55
C LYS A 410 -13.61 15.35 -21.82
N PHE A 411 -13.83 16.31 -22.71
CA PHE A 411 -14.60 16.09 -23.95
C PHE A 411 -13.99 15.00 -24.85
N THR A 412 -12.69 14.72 -24.71
CA THR A 412 -11.99 13.73 -25.53
C THR A 412 -12.48 12.29 -25.31
N LEU A 413 -13.09 12.00 -24.15
CA LEU A 413 -13.75 10.71 -23.86
C LEU A 413 -15.13 10.59 -24.51
N HIS A 414 -15.76 11.70 -24.90
CA HIS A 414 -17.12 11.72 -25.43
C HIS A 414 -17.19 11.70 -26.96
N THR A 415 -16.03 11.57 -27.64
CA THR A 415 -15.99 11.43 -29.10
C THR A 415 -16.66 10.13 -29.55
N PRO A 416 -17.26 10.05 -30.77
CA PRO A 416 -17.97 8.84 -31.22
C PRO A 416 -17.10 7.58 -31.18
N GLY A 417 -15.83 7.69 -31.57
CA GLY A 417 -14.87 6.59 -31.50
C GLY A 417 -14.53 6.16 -30.07
N MET A 418 -14.60 7.06 -29.08
CA MET A 418 -14.40 6.69 -27.69
C MET A 418 -15.65 6.09 -27.03
N ARG A 419 -16.85 6.56 -27.41
CA ARG A 419 -18.11 5.95 -26.95
C ARG A 419 -18.24 4.50 -27.43
N ARG A 420 -17.87 4.22 -28.68
CA ARG A 420 -17.83 2.83 -29.19
C ARG A 420 -16.91 1.94 -28.37
N ARG A 421 -15.72 2.45 -28.01
CA ARG A 421 -14.76 1.70 -27.19
C ARG A 421 -15.19 1.55 -25.74
N ALA A 422 -15.95 2.52 -25.21
CA ALA A 422 -16.54 2.42 -23.88
C ALA A 422 -17.53 1.25 -23.79
N ALA A 423 -18.31 1.01 -24.86
CA ALA A 423 -19.31 -0.08 -24.92
C ALA A 423 -18.71 -1.49 -24.77
N VAL A 424 -17.39 -1.64 -24.97
CA VAL A 424 -16.67 -2.90 -24.69
C VAL A 424 -16.76 -3.28 -23.21
N LEU A 425 -16.90 -2.31 -22.31
CA LEU A 425 -17.11 -2.58 -20.88
C LEU A 425 -18.44 -3.28 -20.62
N ASP A 426 -19.51 -2.88 -21.32
CA ASP A 426 -20.82 -3.52 -21.21
C ASP A 426 -20.78 -4.94 -21.78
N THR A 427 -20.15 -5.11 -22.95
CA THR A 427 -19.94 -6.45 -23.54
C THR A 427 -19.12 -7.36 -22.62
N LEU A 428 -18.11 -6.83 -21.94
CA LEU A 428 -17.31 -7.56 -20.96
C LEU A 428 -18.18 -8.02 -19.79
N MET A 429 -18.96 -7.10 -19.22
CA MET A 429 -19.86 -7.40 -18.10
C MET A 429 -20.86 -8.50 -18.47
N GLU A 430 -21.52 -8.37 -19.62
CA GLU A 430 -22.46 -9.37 -20.12
C GLU A 430 -21.81 -10.75 -20.29
N ARG A 431 -20.61 -10.82 -20.91
CA ARG A 431 -19.89 -12.09 -21.09
C ARG A 431 -19.54 -12.73 -19.75
N ILE A 432 -19.09 -11.94 -18.78
CA ILE A 432 -18.72 -12.43 -17.45
C ILE A 432 -19.96 -12.96 -16.74
N LEU A 433 -21.02 -12.16 -16.59
CA LEU A 433 -22.23 -12.57 -15.89
C LEU A 433 -22.88 -13.81 -16.53
N ARG A 434 -22.82 -13.91 -17.87
CA ARG A 434 -23.34 -15.07 -18.60
C ARG A 434 -22.61 -16.37 -18.29
N VAL A 435 -21.36 -16.35 -17.79
CA VAL A 435 -20.61 -17.59 -17.43
C VAL A 435 -20.45 -17.78 -15.93
N HIS A 436 -20.90 -16.83 -15.11
CA HIS A 436 -20.81 -16.86 -13.64
C HIS A 436 -22.16 -17.14 -12.97
N THR A 437 -23.06 -17.84 -13.65
CA THR A 437 -24.28 -18.35 -13.00
C THR A 437 -23.94 -19.56 -12.10
N PRO A 438 -24.69 -19.81 -11.01
CA PRO A 438 -24.44 -20.96 -10.14
C PRO A 438 -24.38 -22.29 -10.90
N ALA A 439 -25.22 -22.47 -11.93
CA ALA A 439 -25.24 -23.67 -12.75
C ALA A 439 -23.97 -23.88 -13.58
N GLN A 440 -23.39 -22.81 -14.13
CA GLN A 440 -22.17 -22.88 -14.95
C GLN A 440 -20.89 -23.01 -14.14
N ARG A 441 -20.90 -22.50 -12.91
CA ARG A 441 -19.73 -22.51 -12.02
C ARG A 441 -19.64 -23.74 -11.12
N ALA A 442 -20.63 -24.62 -11.12
CA ALA A 442 -20.73 -25.78 -10.20
C ALA A 442 -19.46 -26.63 -10.15
N ASP A 443 -18.86 -26.94 -11.31
CA ASP A 443 -17.64 -27.76 -11.43
C ASP A 443 -16.41 -26.96 -11.86
N SER A 444 -16.50 -25.63 -11.82
CA SER A 444 -15.40 -24.75 -12.25
C SER A 444 -14.49 -24.36 -11.08
N PRO A 445 -13.16 -24.28 -11.28
CA PRO A 445 -12.27 -23.70 -10.29
C PRO A 445 -12.67 -22.26 -9.99
N ARG A 446 -12.77 -21.92 -8.70
CA ARG A 446 -13.15 -20.59 -8.22
C ARG A 446 -12.16 -19.52 -8.69
N ASN A 447 -12.66 -18.41 -9.22
CA ASN A 447 -11.87 -17.29 -9.76
C ASN A 447 -12.18 -15.95 -9.06
N LEU A 448 -11.55 -14.87 -9.52
CA LEU A 448 -11.70 -13.53 -8.91
C LEU A 448 -13.12 -12.98 -9.01
N VAL A 449 -13.85 -13.28 -10.10
CA VAL A 449 -15.25 -12.84 -10.25
C VAL A 449 -16.15 -13.55 -9.25
N ASP A 450 -15.98 -14.85 -9.03
CA ASP A 450 -16.73 -15.58 -8.00
C ASP A 450 -16.49 -14.96 -6.61
N ASP A 451 -15.27 -14.54 -6.31
CA ASP A 451 -14.92 -13.88 -5.06
C ASP A 451 -15.68 -12.54 -4.91
N TYR A 452 -15.66 -11.68 -5.92
CA TYR A 452 -16.41 -10.42 -5.90
C TYR A 452 -17.93 -10.62 -5.81
N LEU A 453 -18.49 -11.57 -6.58
CA LEU A 453 -19.93 -11.88 -6.54
C LEU A 453 -20.33 -12.44 -5.16
N SER A 454 -19.49 -13.29 -4.57
CA SER A 454 -19.69 -13.81 -3.20
C SER A 454 -19.65 -12.68 -2.17
N LEU A 455 -18.72 -11.73 -2.28
CA LEU A 455 -18.65 -10.58 -1.38
C LEU A 455 -19.88 -9.69 -1.51
N HIS A 456 -20.25 -9.34 -2.75
CA HIS A 456 -21.44 -8.55 -3.04
C HIS A 456 -22.71 -9.21 -2.49
N ALA A 457 -22.87 -10.52 -2.69
CA ALA A 457 -24.02 -11.25 -2.15
C ALA A 457 -24.07 -11.26 -0.61
N SER A 458 -22.90 -11.32 0.04
CA SER A 458 -22.81 -11.32 1.51
C SER A 458 -22.96 -9.94 2.15
N ASP A 459 -22.51 -8.88 1.46
CA ASP A 459 -22.52 -7.50 1.96
C ASP A 459 -22.63 -6.50 0.79
N PRO A 460 -23.85 -6.32 0.24
CA PRO A 460 -24.07 -5.41 -0.89
C PRO A 460 -23.82 -3.94 -0.53
N GLN A 461 -23.86 -3.58 0.76
CA GLN A 461 -23.58 -2.23 1.23
C GLN A 461 -22.08 -1.94 1.15
N PHE A 462 -21.24 -2.90 1.53
CA PHE A 462 -19.80 -2.77 1.44
C PHE A 462 -19.28 -2.83 0.00
N LEU A 463 -19.81 -3.75 -0.82
CA LEU A 463 -19.49 -3.84 -2.24
C LEU A 463 -20.76 -3.66 -3.09
N PRO A 464 -21.12 -2.42 -3.47
CA PRO A 464 -22.29 -2.16 -4.31
C PRO A 464 -22.17 -2.74 -5.71
N GLU A 465 -23.30 -3.04 -6.35
CA GLU A 465 -23.36 -3.56 -7.72
C GLU A 465 -22.65 -2.62 -8.73
N SER A 466 -22.77 -1.31 -8.53
CA SER A 466 -22.11 -0.30 -9.36
C SER A 466 -20.58 -0.40 -9.39
N ASN A 467 -19.97 -1.05 -8.39
CA ASN A 467 -18.52 -1.26 -8.32
C ASN A 467 -18.05 -2.51 -9.08
N LEU A 468 -18.96 -3.44 -9.42
CA LEU A 468 -18.59 -4.72 -10.04
C LEU A 468 -17.94 -4.54 -11.41
N LEU A 469 -18.39 -3.56 -12.20
CA LEU A 469 -17.81 -3.31 -13.53
C LEU A 469 -16.33 -2.92 -13.43
N PHE A 470 -16.00 -2.06 -12.47
CA PHE A 470 -14.61 -1.72 -12.20
C PHE A 470 -13.84 -2.97 -11.74
N ALA A 471 -14.36 -3.67 -10.73
CA ALA A 471 -13.72 -4.84 -10.12
C ALA A 471 -13.36 -5.91 -11.15
N PHE A 472 -14.28 -6.25 -12.05
CA PHE A 472 -14.06 -7.24 -13.10
C PHE A 472 -13.07 -6.75 -14.15
N SER A 473 -13.17 -5.47 -14.54
CA SER A 473 -12.26 -4.90 -15.54
C SER A 473 -10.84 -4.64 -15.00
N ALA A 474 -10.65 -4.59 -13.68
CA ALA A 474 -9.36 -4.30 -13.04
C ALA A 474 -8.31 -5.38 -13.34
N ALA A 475 -8.72 -6.66 -13.39
CA ALA A 475 -7.86 -7.78 -13.75
C ALA A 475 -7.23 -7.60 -15.15
N LEU A 476 -7.97 -7.01 -16.09
CA LEU A 476 -7.48 -6.74 -17.45
C LEU A 476 -6.44 -5.61 -17.48
N ILE A 477 -6.51 -4.66 -16.53
CA ILE A 477 -5.45 -3.63 -16.37
C ILE A 477 -4.18 -4.29 -15.85
N ALA A 478 -4.32 -5.16 -14.84
CA ALA A 478 -3.21 -5.92 -14.30
C ALA A 478 -2.56 -6.82 -15.36
N SER A 479 -3.36 -7.48 -16.22
CA SER A 479 -2.90 -8.24 -17.39
C SER A 479 -1.96 -7.45 -18.30
N VAL A 480 -2.27 -6.19 -18.54
CA VAL A 480 -1.42 -5.34 -19.39
C VAL A 480 -0.09 -5.02 -18.72
N TYR A 481 -0.09 -4.65 -17.44
CA TYR A 481 1.15 -4.38 -16.71
C TYR A 481 2.00 -5.64 -16.60
N LEU A 482 1.37 -6.78 -16.39
CA LEU A 482 2.03 -8.07 -16.35
C LEU A 482 2.61 -8.46 -17.72
N GLY A 483 1.87 -8.24 -18.81
CA GLY A 483 2.35 -8.45 -20.17
C GLY A 483 3.49 -7.53 -20.57
N ASP A 484 3.50 -6.27 -20.13
CA ASP A 484 4.63 -5.36 -20.31
C ASP A 484 5.86 -5.82 -19.49
N THR A 485 5.65 -6.32 -18.27
CA THR A 485 6.70 -6.90 -17.41
C THR A 485 7.28 -8.17 -18.04
N PHE A 486 6.43 -9.07 -18.55
CA PHE A 486 6.86 -10.26 -19.28
C PHE A 486 7.66 -9.88 -20.53
N SER A 487 7.23 -8.83 -21.25
CA SER A 487 7.98 -8.30 -22.39
C SER A 487 9.39 -7.84 -21.99
N LEU A 488 9.55 -7.22 -20.81
CA LEU A 488 10.86 -6.80 -20.29
C LEU A 488 11.73 -7.99 -19.87
N LEU A 489 11.13 -9.05 -19.33
CA LEU A 489 11.83 -10.30 -19.00
C LEU A 489 12.35 -10.99 -20.26
N VAL A 490 11.51 -11.16 -21.29
CA VAL A 490 11.93 -11.76 -22.57
C VAL A 490 13.02 -10.91 -23.23
N TYR A 491 12.90 -9.58 -23.18
CA TYR A 491 13.95 -8.68 -23.64
C TYR A 491 15.27 -8.88 -22.90
N ALA A 492 15.24 -8.91 -21.55
CA ALA A 492 16.42 -9.07 -20.73
C ALA A 492 17.09 -10.44 -20.98
N MET A 493 16.29 -11.49 -21.18
CA MET A 493 16.79 -12.84 -21.45
C MET A 493 17.46 -12.88 -22.82
N ALA A 494 16.77 -12.43 -23.86
CA ALA A 494 17.30 -12.40 -25.22
C ALA A 494 18.47 -11.41 -25.41
N SER A 495 18.71 -10.49 -24.46
CA SER A 495 19.84 -9.57 -24.47
C SER A 495 21.05 -10.07 -23.65
N GLN A 496 20.92 -11.20 -22.95
CA GLN A 496 21.93 -11.78 -22.06
C GLN A 496 22.18 -13.26 -22.41
N PRO A 497 23.00 -13.56 -23.43
CA PRO A 497 23.17 -14.93 -23.93
C PRO A 497 23.53 -15.95 -22.84
N ASP A 498 24.50 -15.63 -21.98
CA ASP A 498 24.95 -16.53 -20.90
C ASP A 498 23.81 -16.86 -19.90
N LEU A 499 22.96 -15.89 -19.59
CA LEU A 499 21.81 -16.10 -18.72
C LEU A 499 20.68 -16.82 -19.44
N TYR A 500 20.48 -16.54 -20.73
CA TYR A 500 19.52 -17.26 -21.54
C TYR A 500 19.83 -18.75 -21.57
N ASP A 501 21.08 -19.14 -21.79
CA ASP A 501 21.46 -20.57 -21.82
C ASP A 501 21.27 -21.25 -20.46
N ARG A 502 21.55 -20.56 -19.36
CA ARG A 502 21.29 -21.08 -18.02
C ARG A 502 19.79 -21.23 -17.72
N ILE A 503 18.97 -20.26 -18.14
CA ILE A 503 17.50 -20.34 -18.02
C ILE A 503 16.96 -21.49 -18.89
N ARG A 504 17.53 -21.73 -20.07
CA ARG A 504 17.17 -22.88 -20.91
C ARG A 504 17.48 -24.20 -20.25
N VAL A 505 18.62 -24.32 -19.56
CA VAL A 505 18.95 -25.54 -18.81
C VAL A 505 17.90 -25.80 -17.72
N GLU A 506 17.51 -24.78 -16.95
CA GLU A 506 16.43 -24.92 -15.96
C GLU A 506 15.10 -25.27 -16.62
N ALA A 507 14.74 -24.61 -17.72
CA ALA A 507 13.51 -24.89 -18.46
C ALA A 507 13.46 -26.32 -18.99
N ASP A 508 14.55 -26.79 -19.60
CA ASP A 508 14.63 -28.13 -20.17
C ASP A 508 14.57 -29.21 -19.09
N ALA A 509 15.16 -28.96 -17.91
CA ALA A 509 15.07 -29.85 -16.76
C ALA A 509 13.65 -29.86 -16.16
N LEU A 510 13.02 -28.69 -16.02
CA LEU A 510 11.70 -28.54 -15.41
C LEU A 510 10.61 -29.22 -16.26
N PHE A 511 10.66 -29.08 -17.58
CA PHE A 511 9.69 -29.67 -18.51
C PHE A 511 10.07 -31.10 -18.99
N ALA A 512 11.12 -31.71 -18.42
CA ALA A 512 11.62 -33.02 -18.89
C ALA A 512 10.57 -34.15 -18.78
N ASN A 513 9.68 -34.05 -17.79
CA ASN A 513 8.65 -35.06 -17.50
C ASN A 513 7.23 -34.58 -17.81
N GLY A 514 7.07 -33.56 -18.66
CA GLY A 514 5.79 -32.95 -19.00
C GLY A 514 5.59 -31.58 -18.38
N ASP A 515 4.33 -31.18 -18.21
CA ASP A 515 3.98 -29.88 -17.64
C ASP A 515 4.29 -29.86 -16.12
N PRO A 516 5.08 -28.88 -15.62
CA PRO A 516 5.49 -28.83 -14.22
C PRO A 516 4.33 -28.53 -13.27
N GLU A 517 4.24 -29.28 -12.18
CA GLU A 517 3.29 -29.04 -11.10
C GLU A 517 3.80 -27.96 -10.13
N ASN A 518 2.98 -27.55 -9.17
CA ASN A 518 3.37 -26.52 -8.20
C ASN A 518 4.64 -26.87 -7.40
N ASP A 519 4.81 -28.16 -7.10
CA ASP A 519 5.90 -28.66 -6.28
C ASP A 519 7.23 -28.69 -7.04
N ASP A 520 7.19 -28.62 -8.38
CA ASP A 520 8.39 -28.51 -9.21
C ASP A 520 9.01 -27.11 -9.16
N PHE A 521 8.23 -26.07 -8.84
CA PHE A 521 8.70 -24.68 -8.69
C PHE A 521 9.39 -24.44 -7.33
N THR A 522 10.42 -25.23 -7.04
CA THR A 522 11.27 -25.07 -5.86
C THR A 522 12.37 -24.02 -6.09
N PRO A 523 12.90 -23.38 -5.04
CA PRO A 523 14.04 -22.47 -5.17
C PRO A 523 15.27 -23.10 -5.84
N ALA A 524 15.43 -24.43 -5.76
CA ALA A 524 16.53 -25.14 -6.38
C ALA A 524 16.33 -25.35 -7.90
N ASN A 525 15.10 -25.67 -8.33
CA ASN A 525 14.79 -25.99 -9.72
C ASN A 525 14.75 -24.75 -10.63
N ILE A 526 14.48 -23.57 -10.06
CA ILE A 526 14.37 -22.31 -10.80
C ILE A 526 15.28 -21.21 -10.22
N ASP A 527 16.43 -21.57 -9.65
CA ASP A 527 17.33 -20.62 -8.96
C ASP A 527 17.78 -19.46 -9.86
N VAL A 528 18.30 -19.76 -11.05
CA VAL A 528 18.74 -18.77 -12.04
C VAL A 528 17.55 -17.94 -12.49
N THR A 529 16.44 -18.58 -12.83
CA THR A 529 15.24 -17.90 -13.35
C THR A 529 14.62 -16.97 -12.32
N HIS A 530 14.53 -17.39 -11.06
CA HIS A 530 14.03 -16.57 -9.97
C HIS A 530 14.94 -15.36 -9.75
N ARG A 531 16.26 -15.57 -9.62
CA ARG A 531 17.22 -14.45 -9.44
C ARG A 531 17.24 -13.51 -10.65
N PHE A 532 17.06 -14.05 -11.86
CA PHE A 532 16.91 -13.27 -13.09
C PHE A 532 15.64 -12.42 -13.08
N LEU A 533 14.50 -12.99 -12.67
CA LEU A 533 13.24 -12.28 -12.54
C LEU A 533 13.38 -11.11 -11.56
N MET A 534 13.98 -11.35 -10.40
CA MET A 534 14.19 -10.33 -9.38
C MET A 534 15.08 -9.19 -9.88
N GLU A 535 16.15 -9.49 -10.61
CA GLU A 535 17.02 -8.47 -11.21
C GLU A 535 16.31 -7.67 -12.32
N CYS A 536 15.47 -8.35 -13.11
CA CYS A 536 14.64 -7.70 -14.11
C CYS A 536 13.66 -6.72 -13.46
N LEU A 537 13.05 -7.07 -12.33
CA LEU A 537 12.14 -6.19 -11.60
C LEU A 537 12.86 -5.01 -10.93
N ARG A 538 14.13 -5.17 -10.52
CA ARG A 538 14.98 -4.06 -10.06
C ARG A 538 15.30 -3.09 -11.19
N MET A 539 15.75 -3.62 -12.32
CA MET A 539 16.18 -2.82 -13.47
C MET A 539 14.99 -2.17 -14.18
N TYR A 540 13.88 -2.88 -14.31
CA TYR A 540 12.75 -2.50 -15.15
C TYR A 540 11.40 -2.57 -14.41
N PRO A 541 11.25 -1.85 -13.27
CA PRO A 541 9.98 -1.86 -12.55
C PRO A 541 8.90 -1.16 -13.37
N ILE A 542 7.77 -1.85 -13.56
CA ILE A 542 6.67 -1.39 -14.42
C ILE A 542 6.00 -0.11 -13.91
N VAL A 543 5.91 0.06 -12.59
CA VAL A 543 5.39 1.27 -11.92
C VAL A 543 6.52 1.94 -11.14
N PRO A 544 7.14 3.01 -11.66
CA PRO A 544 8.31 3.62 -11.05
C PRO A 544 7.98 4.46 -9.80
N MET A 545 6.77 5.03 -9.76
CA MET A 545 6.31 5.90 -8.69
C MET A 545 4.82 5.71 -8.40
N SER A 546 4.40 6.03 -7.18
CA SER A 546 2.99 6.16 -6.80
C SER A 546 2.66 7.61 -6.43
N VAL A 547 1.38 7.99 -6.55
CA VAL A 547 0.91 9.35 -6.21
C VAL A 547 -0.02 9.26 -5.02
N ARG A 548 0.15 10.17 -4.06
CA ARG A 548 -0.67 10.30 -2.86
C ARG A 548 -0.97 11.76 -2.55
N ASN A 549 -2.02 11.99 -1.76
CA ASN A 549 -2.37 13.27 -1.19
C ASN A 549 -1.91 13.33 0.28
N VAL A 550 -1.31 14.45 0.68
CA VAL A 550 -0.93 14.71 2.08
C VAL A 550 -2.17 15.12 2.85
N MET A 551 -2.63 14.25 3.75
CA MET A 551 -3.84 14.47 4.54
C MET A 551 -3.54 15.06 5.91
N ASN A 552 -2.32 14.88 6.41
CA ASN A 552 -1.87 15.33 7.72
C ASN A 552 -0.49 15.98 7.61
N THR A 553 -0.23 17.00 8.45
CA THR A 553 1.09 17.62 8.55
C THR A 553 2.12 16.58 8.96
N CYS A 554 3.20 16.48 8.19
CA CYS A 554 4.30 15.56 8.45
C CYS A 554 5.63 16.11 7.96
N THR A 555 6.70 15.56 8.53
CA THR A 555 8.06 15.78 8.06
C THR A 555 8.62 14.47 7.52
N VAL A 556 9.26 14.54 6.36
CA VAL A 556 10.01 13.42 5.76
C VAL A 556 11.46 13.84 5.66
N GLY A 557 12.33 13.12 6.38
CA GLY A 557 13.69 13.56 6.70
C GLY A 557 13.67 14.89 7.44
N ASN A 558 14.03 15.98 6.76
CA ASN A 558 14.02 17.33 7.32
C ASN A 558 13.09 18.28 6.55
N TYR A 559 12.15 17.75 5.78
CA TYR A 559 11.26 18.52 4.91
C TYR A 559 9.81 18.38 5.34
N GLU A 560 9.17 19.50 5.64
CA GLU A 560 7.73 19.53 5.92
C GLU A 560 6.94 19.39 4.62
N LEU A 561 6.06 18.40 4.57
CA LEU A 561 5.18 18.19 3.42
C LEU A 561 3.95 19.10 3.55
N PRO A 562 3.62 19.90 2.53
CA PRO A 562 2.47 20.80 2.65
C PRO A 562 1.15 20.02 2.63
N LEU A 563 0.28 20.33 3.60
CA LEU A 563 -1.06 19.76 3.71
C LEU A 563 -1.88 19.96 2.42
N GLY A 564 -2.59 18.93 1.99
CA GLY A 564 -3.44 18.93 0.81
C GLY A 564 -2.72 18.82 -0.54
N GLU A 565 -1.38 18.91 -0.56
CA GLU A 565 -0.60 18.74 -1.79
C GLU A 565 -0.49 17.28 -2.23
N ARG A 566 -0.20 17.09 -3.53
CA ARG A 566 0.14 15.78 -4.07
C ARG A 566 1.64 15.53 -3.98
N VAL A 567 2.00 14.34 -3.54
CA VAL A 567 3.37 13.84 -3.50
C VAL A 567 3.51 12.62 -4.40
N HIS A 568 4.68 12.52 -5.05
CA HIS A 568 5.06 11.46 -5.96
C HIS A 568 6.15 10.63 -5.28
N ILE A 569 5.80 9.42 -4.87
CA ILE A 569 6.71 8.53 -4.17
C ILE A 569 7.43 7.69 -5.22
N ALA A 570 8.66 8.08 -5.56
CA ALA A 570 9.52 7.38 -6.49
C ALA A 570 10.22 6.19 -5.81
N MET A 571 9.41 5.23 -5.36
CA MET A 571 9.84 4.10 -4.51
C MET A 571 10.94 3.23 -5.13
N THR A 572 11.08 3.25 -6.45
CA THR A 572 12.09 2.47 -7.19
C THR A 572 13.29 3.31 -7.64
N ALA A 573 13.37 4.59 -7.24
CA ALA A 573 14.57 5.39 -7.43
C ALA A 573 15.80 4.74 -6.78
N THR A 574 15.59 4.14 -5.59
CA THR A 574 16.57 3.38 -4.82
C THR A 574 17.20 2.23 -5.61
N HIS A 575 16.49 1.65 -6.60
CA HIS A 575 17.03 0.59 -7.45
C HIS A 575 18.28 1.02 -8.21
N TYR A 576 18.47 2.32 -8.41
CA TYR A 576 19.56 2.89 -9.18
C TYR A 576 20.57 3.70 -8.35
N MET A 577 20.46 3.68 -7.02
CA MET A 577 21.39 4.39 -6.13
C MET A 577 22.53 3.47 -5.72
N SER A 578 23.76 3.96 -5.81
CA SER A 578 24.98 3.13 -5.67
C SER A 578 25.32 2.73 -4.23
N ASP A 579 24.82 3.48 -3.25
CA ASP A 579 24.87 3.20 -1.83
C ASP A 579 23.94 2.04 -1.42
N ILE A 580 22.90 1.77 -2.20
CA ILE A 580 21.94 0.67 -1.98
C ILE A 580 22.28 -0.54 -2.85
N PHE A 581 22.49 -0.32 -4.15
CA PHE A 581 22.87 -1.35 -5.12
C PHE A 581 24.23 -1.02 -5.74
N PRO A 582 25.33 -1.65 -5.29
CA PRO A 582 26.64 -1.44 -5.89
C PRO A 582 26.62 -1.74 -7.39
N GLU A 583 27.28 -0.92 -8.21
CA GLU A 583 27.18 -0.97 -9.68
C GLU A 583 25.71 -1.00 -10.18
N PRO A 584 24.88 0.00 -9.86
CA PRO A 584 23.41 -0.11 -9.97
C PRO A 584 22.89 -0.32 -11.41
N HIS A 585 23.68 0.07 -12.42
CA HIS A 585 23.34 -0.09 -13.83
C HIS A 585 23.72 -1.46 -14.41
N ARG A 586 24.47 -2.28 -13.67
CA ARG A 586 24.86 -3.62 -14.08
C ARG A 586 23.74 -4.61 -13.78
N PHE A 587 23.33 -5.37 -14.79
CA PHE A 587 22.40 -6.48 -14.64
C PHE A 587 23.15 -7.65 -13.97
N ASP A 588 22.92 -7.84 -12.67
CA ASP A 588 23.61 -8.84 -11.85
C ASP A 588 22.61 -9.65 -11.01
N ILE A 589 22.36 -10.89 -11.45
CA ILE A 589 21.45 -11.80 -10.74
C ILE A 589 22.04 -12.31 -9.41
N ASN A 590 23.35 -12.14 -9.18
CA ASN A 590 23.99 -12.63 -7.95
C ASN A 590 23.63 -11.77 -6.73
N ARG A 591 23.03 -10.58 -6.91
CA ARG A 591 22.42 -9.74 -5.85
C ARG A 591 21.42 -10.49 -4.97
N PHE A 592 20.76 -11.48 -5.57
CA PHE A 592 19.68 -12.26 -4.96
C PHE A 592 20.17 -13.62 -4.42
N LEU A 593 21.49 -13.86 -4.41
CA LEU A 593 22.04 -15.02 -3.71
C LEU A 593 21.81 -14.92 -2.20
N PRO A 594 21.75 -16.06 -1.48
CA PRO A 594 21.62 -16.09 -0.03
C PRO A 594 22.70 -15.32 0.73
N SER A 595 23.87 -15.08 0.14
CA SER A 595 24.97 -14.31 0.73
C SER A 595 24.81 -12.80 0.61
N ARG A 596 24.02 -12.30 -0.36
CA ARG A 596 23.84 -10.86 -0.63
C ARG A 596 22.46 -10.34 -0.22
N ARG A 597 21.39 -11.09 -0.50
CA ARG A 597 20.00 -10.80 -0.10
C ARG A 597 19.57 -9.34 -0.29
N GLU A 598 20.02 -8.67 -1.36
CA GLU A 598 19.79 -7.21 -1.53
C GLU A 598 18.28 -6.84 -1.62
N HIS A 599 17.44 -7.81 -1.99
CA HIS A 599 15.99 -7.71 -2.02
C HIS A 599 15.29 -7.63 -0.65
N HIS A 600 15.98 -7.91 0.45
CA HIS A 600 15.41 -7.81 1.79
C HIS A 600 15.37 -6.37 2.31
N SER A 601 16.14 -5.46 1.68
CA SER A 601 16.09 -4.04 2.02
C SER A 601 14.82 -3.38 1.48
N LEU A 602 14.34 -2.33 2.15
CA LEU A 602 13.29 -1.45 1.62
C LEU A 602 13.77 -0.60 0.42
N GLY A 603 15.04 -0.75 0.03
CA GLY A 603 15.56 -0.26 -1.25
C GLY A 603 15.04 -1.06 -2.44
N PHE A 604 14.66 -2.33 -2.26
CA PHE A 604 14.03 -3.15 -3.31
C PHE A 604 12.50 -3.06 -3.25
N ALA A 605 11.90 -2.08 -3.95
CA ALA A 605 10.46 -1.84 -3.93
C ALA A 605 9.72 -1.97 -5.28
N PRO A 606 9.95 -3.01 -6.12
CA PRO A 606 9.25 -3.13 -7.41
C PRO A 606 7.74 -3.35 -7.28
N TYR A 607 7.29 -3.77 -6.09
CA TYR A 607 5.89 -4.09 -5.78
C TYR A 607 5.15 -2.98 -5.05
N GLY A 608 5.78 -1.80 -4.90
CA GLY A 608 5.30 -0.76 -4.01
C GLY A 608 5.61 -1.04 -2.54
N LEU A 609 5.10 -0.16 -1.68
CA LEU A 609 5.40 -0.11 -0.25
C LEU A 609 4.12 0.03 0.57
N GLY A 610 4.22 -0.31 1.85
CA GLY A 610 3.16 -0.12 2.85
C GLY A 610 1.89 -0.92 2.54
N THR A 611 0.76 -0.40 3.03
CA THR A 611 -0.57 -1.04 2.94
C THR A 611 -1.04 -1.27 1.50
N HIS A 612 -0.52 -0.49 0.55
CA HIS A 612 -0.85 -0.55 -0.88
C HIS A 612 0.14 -1.38 -1.72
N LYS A 613 1.05 -2.14 -1.09
CA LYS A 613 1.95 -3.09 -1.79
C LYS A 613 1.13 -4.07 -2.64
N CYS A 614 1.60 -4.40 -3.84
CA CYS A 614 0.87 -5.24 -4.80
C CYS A 614 0.31 -6.53 -4.16
N LEU A 615 -0.99 -6.79 -4.36
CA LEU A 615 -1.67 -7.98 -3.84
C LEU A 615 -1.24 -9.26 -4.58
N GLY A 616 -0.85 -9.12 -5.85
CA GLY A 616 -0.55 -10.21 -6.78
C GLY A 616 0.90 -10.69 -6.83
N THR A 617 1.78 -10.27 -5.91
CA THR A 617 3.23 -10.54 -6.03
C THR A 617 3.57 -12.02 -6.22
N ARG A 618 3.09 -12.89 -5.33
CA ARG A 618 3.38 -14.34 -5.37
C ARG A 618 2.78 -15.03 -6.61
N TRP A 619 1.56 -14.64 -6.99
CA TRP A 619 0.92 -15.15 -8.20
C TRP A 619 1.69 -14.72 -9.45
N MET A 620 2.07 -13.44 -9.51
CA MET A 620 2.80 -12.83 -10.60
C MET A 620 4.18 -13.45 -10.82
N GLU A 621 4.96 -13.65 -9.75
CA GLU A 621 6.29 -14.26 -9.84
C GLU A 621 6.23 -15.68 -10.41
N MET A 622 5.31 -16.51 -9.92
CA MET A 622 5.10 -17.86 -10.44
C MET A 622 4.64 -17.84 -11.90
N HIS A 623 3.65 -17.01 -12.23
CA HIS A 623 3.16 -16.86 -13.60
C HIS A 623 4.26 -16.44 -14.58
N LEU A 624 5.08 -15.44 -14.20
CA LEU A 624 6.18 -14.95 -15.02
C LEU A 624 7.28 -15.99 -15.19
N ALA A 625 7.65 -16.70 -14.12
CA ALA A 625 8.65 -17.77 -14.17
C ALA A 625 8.18 -18.92 -15.08
N ALA A 626 6.96 -19.43 -14.88
CA ALA A 626 6.38 -20.50 -15.67
C ALA A 626 6.37 -20.16 -17.17
N ASN A 627 5.91 -18.95 -17.52
CA ASN A 627 5.86 -18.51 -18.91
C ASN A 627 7.23 -18.23 -19.53
N LEU A 628 8.19 -17.72 -18.76
CA LEU A 628 9.54 -17.47 -19.26
C LEU A 628 10.27 -18.79 -19.55
N LEU A 629 10.16 -19.76 -18.63
CA LEU A 629 10.71 -21.11 -18.77
C LEU A 629 10.05 -21.84 -19.93
N MET A 630 8.72 -21.83 -20.03
CA MET A 630 7.99 -22.43 -21.15
C MET A 630 8.45 -21.85 -22.48
N LEU A 631 8.59 -20.52 -22.57
CA LEU A 631 9.04 -19.86 -23.80
C LEU A 631 10.49 -20.24 -24.15
N ALA A 632 11.39 -20.32 -23.16
CA ALA A 632 12.76 -20.75 -23.35
C ALA A 632 12.89 -22.24 -23.72
N HIS A 633 11.96 -23.07 -23.25
CA HIS A 633 11.89 -24.50 -23.55
C HIS A 633 11.53 -24.75 -25.03
N TYR A 634 10.57 -24.01 -25.57
CA TYR A 634 10.05 -24.24 -26.93
C TYR A 634 10.71 -23.37 -28.02
N PHE A 635 11.22 -22.18 -27.70
CA PHE A 635 11.71 -21.23 -28.71
C PHE A 635 13.06 -20.60 -28.40
N THR A 636 13.78 -20.26 -29.46
CA THR A 636 14.90 -19.30 -29.45
C THR A 636 14.38 -17.93 -29.88
N ILE A 637 14.56 -16.94 -29.03
CA ILE A 637 14.08 -15.57 -29.27
C ILE A 637 15.26 -14.60 -29.36
N GLU A 638 15.18 -13.70 -30.34
CA GLU A 638 16.15 -12.64 -30.52
C GLU A 638 15.50 -11.26 -30.47
N VAL A 639 16.23 -10.27 -29.96
CA VAL A 639 15.81 -8.87 -30.01
C VAL A 639 16.07 -8.29 -31.41
N SER A 640 15.03 -7.75 -32.02
CA SER A 640 15.07 -7.10 -33.33
C SER A 640 14.57 -5.65 -33.27
N PRO A 641 15.26 -4.69 -33.92
CA PRO A 641 16.60 -4.80 -34.48
C PRO A 641 17.70 -4.99 -33.42
N ALA A 642 18.80 -5.67 -33.76
CA ALA A 642 19.88 -6.06 -32.84
C ALA A 642 20.48 -4.89 -32.01
N ARG A 643 20.45 -3.65 -32.53
CA ARG A 643 20.88 -2.46 -31.78
C ARG A 643 20.15 -2.28 -30.44
N TYR A 644 18.92 -2.76 -30.32
CA TYR A 644 18.14 -2.67 -29.08
C TYR A 644 18.57 -3.69 -28.03
N ALA A 645 19.25 -4.79 -28.41
CA ALA A 645 19.81 -5.74 -27.45
C ALA A 645 20.84 -5.08 -26.51
N ARG A 646 21.54 -4.02 -26.98
CA ARG A 646 22.56 -3.32 -26.19
C ARG A 646 22.05 -2.09 -25.44
N LYS A 647 20.93 -1.51 -25.87
CA LYS A 647 20.38 -0.30 -25.26
C LYS A 647 18.85 -0.24 -25.38
N LEU A 648 18.17 -0.56 -24.29
CA LEU A 648 16.72 -0.36 -24.17
C LEU A 648 16.42 1.14 -24.09
N ARG A 649 15.35 1.55 -24.76
CA ARG A 649 14.70 2.85 -24.53
C ARG A 649 13.31 2.59 -23.97
N PHE A 650 12.92 3.34 -22.96
CA PHE A 650 11.62 3.19 -22.34
C PHE A 650 10.63 4.19 -22.93
N ASN A 651 9.36 3.79 -22.96
CA ASN A 651 8.27 4.75 -22.96
C ASN A 651 7.82 4.90 -21.48
N PRO A 652 8.07 6.05 -20.84
CA PRO A 652 7.95 6.18 -19.38
C PRO A 652 6.50 6.37 -18.87
N LEU A 653 5.53 6.56 -19.76
CA LEU A 653 4.14 6.87 -19.39
C LEU A 653 3.12 6.00 -20.15
N PRO A 654 2.02 5.57 -19.52
CA PRO A 654 1.70 5.66 -18.08
C PRO A 654 2.46 4.65 -17.19
N SER A 655 3.18 3.69 -17.80
CA SER A 655 4.02 2.69 -17.15
C SER A 655 5.32 2.51 -17.92
N LEU A 656 6.37 1.98 -17.28
CA LEU A 656 7.67 1.75 -17.89
C LEU A 656 7.61 0.54 -18.83
N LYS A 657 7.50 0.78 -20.15
CA LYS A 657 7.43 -0.30 -21.16
C LYS A 657 8.52 -0.19 -22.24
N PRO A 658 8.90 -1.31 -22.89
CA PRO A 658 9.83 -1.26 -24.01
C PRO A 658 9.38 -0.27 -25.09
N SER A 659 10.34 0.35 -25.77
CA SER A 659 10.04 1.19 -26.93
C SER A 659 9.19 0.41 -27.95
N LYS A 660 8.22 1.08 -28.58
CA LYS A 660 7.37 0.51 -29.66
C LYS A 660 8.17 -0.06 -30.84
N LYS A 661 9.47 0.26 -30.93
CA LYS A 661 10.41 -0.20 -31.95
C LYS A 661 11.09 -1.54 -31.61
N VAL A 662 10.99 -2.01 -30.37
CA VAL A 662 11.53 -3.32 -29.96
C VAL A 662 10.59 -4.41 -30.45
N ARG A 663 11.16 -5.39 -31.16
CA ARG A 663 10.47 -6.59 -31.64
C ARG A 663 11.21 -7.83 -31.16
N PHE A 664 10.49 -8.94 -31.05
CA PHE A 664 11.04 -10.26 -30.81
C PHE A 664 10.94 -11.07 -32.09
N ARG A 665 12.10 -11.53 -32.58
CA ARG A 665 12.17 -12.47 -33.70
C ARG A 665 12.15 -13.88 -33.14
N ILE A 666 11.27 -14.74 -33.64
CA ILE A 666 11.28 -16.16 -33.34
C ILE A 666 12.35 -16.79 -34.23
N ALA A 667 13.53 -17.03 -33.67
CA ALA A 667 14.68 -17.47 -34.45
C ALA A 667 14.61 -18.96 -34.80
N GLU A 668 14.07 -19.76 -33.88
CA GLU A 668 13.99 -21.21 -33.98
C GLU A 668 12.87 -21.72 -33.06
N GLN A 669 12.20 -22.78 -33.48
CA GLN A 669 11.38 -23.62 -32.62
C GLN A 669 12.21 -24.84 -32.21
N ARG A 670 12.60 -24.91 -30.93
CA ARG A 670 13.51 -25.92 -30.39
C ARG A 670 12.83 -27.28 -30.22
N ARG A 671 11.52 -27.28 -29.95
CA ARG A 671 10.71 -28.45 -29.66
C ARG A 671 9.30 -28.30 -30.22
N GLU A 672 8.67 -29.41 -30.58
CA GLU A 672 7.26 -29.42 -30.95
C GLU A 672 6.39 -29.06 -29.74
N LEU A 673 5.34 -28.26 -29.98
CA LEU A 673 4.36 -27.95 -28.95
C LEU A 673 3.45 -29.17 -28.78
N PRO A 674 3.28 -29.71 -27.55
CA PRO A 674 2.27 -30.72 -27.28
C PRO A 674 0.89 -30.28 -27.79
N ALA A 675 0.16 -31.25 -28.33
CA ALA A 675 -1.18 -31.07 -28.89
C ALA A 675 -2.20 -30.56 -27.87
#